data_AF-A0A673G2U3-F1
#
_entry.id   AF-A0A673G2U3-F1
#
_cell.length_a   1.000
_cell.length_b   1.000
_cell.length_c   1.000
_cell.angle_alpha   90.00
_cell.angle_beta   90.00
_cell.angle_gamma   90.00
#
_symmetry.space_group_name_H-M   'P 1'
#
loop_
_entity.id
_entity.type
_entity.pdbx_description
1 polymer ?
#
loop_
_entity_poly.entity_id
_entity_poly.type
_entity_poly.pdbx_seq_one_letter_code
_entity_poly.pdbx_strand_id
1 'polypeptide(L)'
;MASLHVSGEEISCPVCSEIFKTPVLLSCTHNVCKECLHQFWRTTDTQQCPVCRRRSSKLEPPVNLALQNLCESLLKQRNESCSSGSEEICSLHSEKLKLFCLEDKQAVCVECVSSQQHDKHTFRPISEAVPSDKEEHYTPLKSLPEKLKHKESIKGKFEKTGQHIHNKNDLIKKSILIEDGNPARYHLQKRTDNLDQSEPYKKMTFGERDRHKPHKTILLVGETGTGKTTLINVMINYMLGVQRKDKVWFEITDDQSDRTQVHSQTSSITVYGFYLQESPINLTIIDTPGYGNTRGVDLDKDITMSLHRLSELEGWVREIDAVCLVIMAHQNRLSDRQIYIFDALQTLFGRDIAENILLLFTHSTGAPPKNALAAVKEAQIKCAVNEQNQPVFFLFDNCQSEAADEEYETIQEQSWNLSIGGITGLFNCLDKKCSISLKLTRDVLQKREQLETNISNLQSRVQEMKQKENELKQTQETLKKNQEYVKNDKNFEYEVEVAYKERIDIDSSKAKMAMCCTVCEENCHYPGCWWVSDLSWCSVMKNYHCTVCTNKCHCSKHIKTAKIYETKTKKEKRTDEDLKKEYNEKIGHGVSLVKKLEDDLQELEREKRKLVKAAFHSTGTLEKIALNTDSLITFQHIDFLIETLKERNEPENAKTLENIKMRAEKKQGALGYFRYYFKK
;
A
#
# COMPACT_ATOMS: atom_id res chain seq x y z
N MET A 1 13.39 54.50 32.61
CA MET A 1 13.29 53.56 33.74
C MET A 1 14.60 52.80 33.81
N ALA A 2 15.27 52.76 34.97
CA ALA A 2 16.56 52.11 35.11
C ALA A 2 16.45 50.61 34.80
N SER A 3 17.23 50.13 33.82
CA SER A 3 17.39 48.71 33.51
C SER A 3 18.24 48.09 34.63
N LEU A 4 17.61 47.34 35.53
CA LEU A 4 18.33 46.51 36.51
C LEU A 4 19.05 45.39 35.75
N HIS A 5 20.36 45.53 35.59
CA HIS A 5 21.23 44.45 35.12
C HIS A 5 21.45 43.49 36.29
N VAL A 6 20.65 42.42 36.38
CA VAL A 6 20.84 41.36 37.38
C VAL A 6 21.88 40.39 36.84
N SER A 7 22.95 40.12 37.60
CA SER A 7 24.01 39.18 37.22
C SER A 7 23.49 37.73 37.27
N GLY A 8 23.97 36.86 36.37
CA GLY A 8 23.50 35.47 36.24
C GLY A 8 23.72 34.57 37.46
N GLU A 9 24.63 34.97 38.36
CA GLU A 9 24.92 34.26 39.62
C GLU A 9 23.81 34.46 40.69
N GLU A 10 23.01 35.53 40.59
CA GLU A 10 21.98 35.83 41.62
C GLU A 10 20.66 35.05 41.44
N ILE A 11 20.46 34.42 40.28
CA ILE A 11 19.21 33.74 39.91
C ILE A 11 19.38 32.25 39.58
N SER A 12 20.59 31.72 39.79
CA SER A 12 20.93 30.32 39.53
C SER A 12 21.01 29.51 40.83
N CYS A 13 20.51 28.28 40.77
CA CYS A 13 20.53 27.35 41.88
C CYS A 13 21.94 26.79 42.09
N PRO A 14 22.52 26.89 43.29
CA PRO A 14 23.89 26.44 43.55
C PRO A 14 24.06 24.90 43.54
N VAL A 15 22.96 24.14 43.43
CA VAL A 15 22.99 22.68 43.39
C VAL A 15 22.94 22.13 41.97
N CYS A 16 22.10 22.70 41.11
CA CYS A 16 21.95 22.24 39.72
C CYS A 16 22.53 23.22 38.69
N SER A 17 23.00 24.39 39.12
CA SER A 17 23.53 25.48 38.29
C SER A 17 22.55 26.04 37.23
N GLU A 18 21.27 25.68 37.33
CA GLU A 18 20.18 26.16 36.47
C GLU A 18 19.44 27.33 37.12
N ILE A 19 18.72 28.15 36.34
CA ILE A 19 17.80 29.16 36.87
C ILE A 19 16.81 28.50 37.87
N PHE A 20 16.57 29.14 39.01
CA PHE A 20 15.74 28.57 40.07
C PHE A 20 14.35 28.12 39.58
N LYS A 21 13.99 26.87 39.86
CA LYS A 21 12.64 26.31 39.68
C LYS A 21 12.04 26.06 41.06
N THR A 22 11.02 26.83 41.41
CA THR A 22 10.38 26.81 42.74
C THR A 22 11.44 26.95 43.86
N PRO A 23 12.17 28.09 43.92
CA PRO A 23 13.22 28.30 44.92
C PRO A 23 12.64 28.26 46.34
N VAL A 24 13.23 27.46 47.22
CA VAL A 24 12.90 27.44 48.64
C VAL A 24 13.95 28.18 49.46
N LEU A 25 13.51 28.99 50.43
CA LEU A 25 14.37 29.76 51.31
C LEU A 25 14.64 28.98 52.60
N LEU A 26 15.90 28.58 52.80
CA LEU A 26 16.33 27.90 54.01
C LEU A 26 16.58 28.89 55.17
N SER A 27 16.57 28.39 56.40
CA SER A 27 16.85 29.19 57.61
C SER A 27 18.27 29.78 57.64
N CYS A 28 19.19 29.24 56.84
CA CYS A 28 20.52 29.76 56.61
C CYS A 28 20.58 30.78 55.45
N THR A 29 19.43 31.32 55.04
CA THR A 29 19.22 32.32 53.97
C THR A 29 19.63 31.89 52.56
N HIS A 30 20.06 30.65 52.35
CA HIS A 30 20.34 30.12 51.02
C HIS A 30 19.05 29.71 50.31
N ASN A 31 19.01 29.97 49.00
CA ASN A 31 17.95 29.52 48.12
C ASN A 31 18.44 28.32 47.31
N VAL A 32 17.60 27.29 47.18
CA VAL A 32 17.83 26.10 46.35
C VAL A 32 16.51 25.71 45.69
N CYS A 33 16.52 25.02 44.55
CA CYS A 33 15.29 24.48 43.98
C CYS A 33 14.66 23.46 44.95
N LYS A 34 13.33 23.46 45.08
CA LYS A 34 12.62 22.51 45.95
C LYS A 34 13.03 21.05 45.69
N GLU A 35 13.12 20.66 44.43
CA GLU A 35 13.51 19.31 44.04
C GLU A 35 14.96 18.98 44.41
N CYS A 36 15.89 19.90 44.19
CA CYS A 36 17.29 19.74 44.58
C CYS A 36 17.45 19.54 46.08
N LEU A 37 16.66 20.25 46.89
CA LEU A 37 16.66 20.07 48.34
C LEU A 37 16.11 18.70 48.76
N HIS A 38 14.97 18.28 48.19
CA HIS A 38 14.38 16.98 48.51
C HIS A 38 15.28 15.81 48.10
N GLN A 39 15.89 15.90 46.92
CA GLN A 39 16.84 14.90 46.45
C GLN A 39 18.06 14.83 47.37
N PHE A 40 18.62 15.97 47.78
CA PHE A 40 19.76 16.00 48.69
C PHE A 40 19.44 15.42 50.08
N TRP A 41 18.25 15.71 50.65
CA TRP A 41 17.83 15.13 51.93
C TRP A 41 17.57 13.63 51.84
N ARG A 42 17.02 13.14 50.73
CA ARG A 42 16.84 11.70 50.49
C ARG A 42 18.18 10.96 50.40
N THR A 43 19.18 11.55 49.74
CA THR A 43 20.47 10.89 49.52
C THR A 43 21.36 10.91 50.77
N THR A 44 21.29 11.96 51.58
CA THR A 44 22.18 12.13 52.75
C THR A 44 21.55 11.70 54.07
N ASP A 45 20.24 11.40 54.07
CA ASP A 45 19.43 11.11 55.27
C ASP A 45 19.57 12.17 56.37
N THR A 46 19.88 13.42 55.99
CA THR A 46 20.02 14.56 56.91
C THR A 46 19.28 15.78 56.39
N GLN A 47 18.61 16.52 57.28
CA GLN A 47 17.94 17.78 56.95
C GLN A 47 18.93 18.96 57.02
N GLN A 48 19.94 18.97 56.16
CA GLN A 48 20.95 20.03 56.10
C GLN A 48 20.81 20.87 54.83
N CYS A 49 21.29 22.12 54.90
CA CYS A 49 21.43 22.96 53.72
C CYS A 49 22.50 22.38 52.78
N PRO A 50 22.20 22.19 51.48
CA PRO A 50 23.19 21.69 50.51
C PRO A 50 24.42 22.60 50.36
N VAL A 51 24.27 23.90 50.61
CA VAL A 51 25.32 24.92 50.40
C VAL A 51 26.25 25.05 51.61
N CYS A 52 25.68 25.29 52.80
CA CYS A 52 26.48 25.58 54.00
C CYS A 52 26.39 24.50 55.09
N ARG A 53 25.70 23.38 54.83
CA ARG A 53 25.51 22.24 55.75
C ARG A 53 24.81 22.55 57.08
N ARG A 54 24.35 23.79 57.31
CA ARG A 54 23.54 24.16 58.49
C ARG A 54 22.24 23.36 58.50
N ARG A 55 21.88 22.79 59.66
CA ARG A 55 20.63 22.03 59.85
C ARG A 55 19.41 22.93 59.58
N SER A 56 18.49 22.45 58.75
CA SER A 56 17.20 23.09 58.52
C SER A 56 16.36 23.03 59.78
N SER A 57 15.72 24.15 60.13
CA SER A 57 14.79 24.23 61.25
C SER A 57 13.35 23.88 60.87
N LYS A 58 13.05 23.70 59.57
CA LYS A 58 11.73 23.36 59.06
C LYS A 58 11.80 22.11 58.16
N LEU A 59 10.85 21.19 58.37
CA LEU A 59 10.64 20.01 57.53
C LEU A 59 10.25 20.39 56.09
N GLU A 60 9.53 21.50 55.92
CA GLU A 60 9.22 22.08 54.61
C GLU A 60 9.55 23.59 54.62
N PRO A 61 10.66 24.00 54.00
CA PRO A 61 11.01 25.42 53.87
C PRO A 61 10.06 26.14 52.90
N PRO A 62 9.70 27.40 53.19
CA PRO A 62 8.78 28.16 52.34
C PRO A 62 9.41 28.52 50.98
N VAL A 63 8.56 28.66 49.96
CA VAL A 63 8.98 29.10 48.61
C VAL A 63 9.27 30.60 48.63
N ASN A 64 10.39 31.00 48.03
CA ASN A 64 10.75 32.40 47.82
C ASN A 64 10.06 32.93 46.56
N LEU A 65 8.81 33.39 46.74
CA LEU A 65 7.97 33.89 45.64
C LEU A 65 8.57 35.09 44.90
N ALA A 66 9.35 35.94 45.59
CA ALA A 66 10.01 37.08 44.96
C ALA A 66 11.07 36.62 43.95
N LEU A 67 11.91 35.67 44.35
CA LEU A 67 12.93 35.08 43.46
C LEU A 67 12.29 34.28 42.33
N GLN A 68 11.19 33.57 42.61
CA GLN A 68 10.44 32.87 41.59
C GLN A 68 9.90 33.82 40.52
N ASN A 69 9.25 34.93 40.92
CA ASN A 69 8.71 35.92 40.00
C ASN A 69 9.81 36.58 39.13
N LEU A 70 10.98 36.84 39.72
CA LEU A 70 12.14 37.36 38.99
C LEU A 70 12.64 36.36 37.93
N CYS A 71 12.76 35.08 38.28
CA CYS A 71 13.14 34.02 37.35
C CYS A 71 12.13 33.87 36.21
N GLU A 72 10.83 33.90 36.52
CA GLU A 72 9.77 33.79 35.52
C GLU A 72 9.71 35.00 34.58
N SER A 73 9.95 36.23 35.09
CA SER A 73 10.00 37.44 34.27
C SER A 73 11.16 37.43 33.29
N LEU A 74 12.34 36.97 33.73
CA LEU A 74 13.52 36.85 32.86
C LEU A 74 13.33 35.78 31.78
N LEU A 75 12.72 34.64 32.12
CA LEU A 75 12.38 33.59 31.15
C LEU A 75 11.37 34.07 30.10
N LYS A 76 10.41 34.93 30.48
CA LYS A 76 9.47 35.54 29.53
C LYS A 76 10.16 36.53 28.58
N GLN A 77 11.03 37.39 29.09
CA GLN A 77 11.79 38.34 28.26
C GLN A 77 12.74 37.64 27.27
N ARG A 78 13.35 36.51 27.66
CA ARG A 78 14.17 35.66 26.76
C ARG A 78 13.37 34.95 25.67
N ASN A 79 12.08 34.66 25.90
CA ASN A 79 11.23 33.97 24.94
C ASN A 79 10.57 34.91 23.92
N GLU A 80 10.43 36.19 24.23
CA GLU A 80 9.83 37.21 23.33
C GLU A 80 10.85 37.82 22.36
N SER A 81 12.15 37.70 22.62
CA SER A 81 13.24 38.21 21.77
C SER A 81 13.73 37.25 20.68
N CYS A 82 13.14 36.04 20.57
CA CYS A 82 13.55 34.99 19.63
C CYS A 82 12.52 34.70 18.51
N SER A 83 12.04 35.74 17.82
CA SER A 83 11.15 35.59 16.64
C SER A 83 11.80 35.95 15.29
N SER A 84 13.14 35.91 15.18
CA SER A 84 13.82 36.07 13.88
C SER A 84 15.19 35.37 13.87
N GLY A 85 15.35 34.37 12.99
CA GLY A 85 16.65 33.82 12.55
C GLY A 85 17.45 33.01 13.59
N SER A 86 17.67 31.73 13.33
CA SER A 86 18.54 30.85 14.11
C SER A 86 19.99 31.36 14.15
N GLU A 87 20.40 31.95 15.27
CA GLU A 87 21.81 32.13 15.61
C GLU A 87 22.09 31.30 16.88
N GLU A 88 22.88 30.24 16.74
CA GLU A 88 23.27 29.38 17.86
C GLU A 88 24.26 30.12 18.77
N ILE A 89 24.08 30.01 20.08
CA ILE A 89 24.88 30.70 21.11
C ILE A 89 25.71 29.66 21.87
N CYS A 90 26.97 29.97 22.17
CA CYS A 90 27.86 29.12 22.94
C CYS A 90 27.30 28.91 24.36
N SER A 91 27.15 27.66 24.78
CA SER A 91 26.66 27.32 26.12
C SER A 91 27.61 27.72 27.25
N LEU A 92 28.91 27.85 26.97
CA LEU A 92 29.92 28.20 27.98
C LEU A 92 30.08 29.71 28.17
N HIS A 93 30.09 30.48 27.07
CA HIS A 93 30.39 31.91 27.10
C HIS A 93 29.16 32.78 26.79
N SER A 94 28.03 32.18 26.42
CA SER A 94 26.80 32.90 26.01
C SER A 94 27.00 33.87 24.84
N GLU A 95 28.06 33.68 24.05
CA GLU A 95 28.40 34.45 22.85
C GLU A 95 28.01 33.70 21.56
N LYS A 96 27.73 34.44 20.47
CA LYS A 96 27.29 33.85 19.19
C LYS A 96 28.35 32.90 18.62
N LEU A 97 27.92 31.70 18.21
CA LEU A 97 28.78 30.73 17.52
C LEU A 97 29.03 31.22 16.09
N LYS A 98 30.30 31.49 15.77
CA LYS A 98 30.71 32.05 14.47
C LYS A 98 31.77 31.19 13.76
N LEU A 99 32.46 30.35 14.51
CA LEU A 99 33.60 29.58 14.05
C LEU A 99 33.34 28.09 14.25
N PHE A 100 33.91 27.24 13.40
CA PHE A 100 33.87 25.79 13.51
C PHE A 100 35.29 25.29 13.75
N CYS A 101 35.50 24.56 14.83
CA CYS A 101 36.77 23.89 15.12
C CYS A 101 36.86 22.62 14.28
N LEU A 102 37.92 22.47 13.48
CA LEU A 102 38.08 21.34 12.56
C LEU A 102 38.44 20.05 13.31
N GLU A 103 39.21 20.16 14.39
CA GLU A 103 39.67 19.05 15.20
C GLU A 103 38.54 18.47 16.06
N ASP A 104 37.78 19.33 16.75
CA ASP A 104 36.69 18.91 17.64
C ASP A 104 35.34 18.78 16.94
N LYS A 105 35.26 19.16 15.66
CA LYS A 105 34.05 19.10 14.81
C LYS A 105 32.82 19.76 15.45
N GLN A 106 33.02 20.91 16.09
CA GLN A 106 31.95 21.66 16.75
C GLN A 106 32.03 23.16 16.47
N ALA A 107 30.87 23.81 16.48
CA ALA A 107 30.77 25.26 16.41
C ALA A 107 31.14 25.90 17.75
N VAL A 108 31.99 26.92 17.72
CA VAL A 108 32.51 27.63 18.88
C VAL A 108 32.34 29.15 18.71
N CYS A 109 32.26 29.87 19.84
CA CYS A 109 32.31 31.33 19.84
C CYS A 109 33.75 31.82 19.83
N VAL A 110 33.95 33.12 19.64
CA VAL A 110 35.29 33.73 19.54
C VAL A 110 36.10 33.53 20.82
N GLU A 111 35.46 33.52 21.99
CA GLU A 111 36.16 33.34 23.27
C GLU A 111 36.70 31.91 23.48
N CYS A 112 36.02 30.90 22.90
CA CYS A 112 36.48 29.51 22.93
C CYS A 112 37.83 29.32 22.22
N VAL A 113 38.15 30.14 21.22
CA VAL A 113 39.39 30.04 20.44
C VAL A 113 40.62 30.24 21.32
N SER A 114 40.51 31.13 22.31
CA SER A 114 41.56 31.44 23.28
C SER A 114 41.51 30.56 24.54
N SER A 115 40.58 29.60 24.62
CA SER A 115 40.49 28.71 25.78
C SER A 115 41.61 27.66 25.78
N GLN A 116 42.06 27.23 26.96
CA GLN A 116 43.02 26.12 27.09
C GLN A 116 42.54 24.84 26.39
N GLN A 117 41.23 24.65 26.28
CA GLN A 117 40.63 23.46 25.66
C GLN A 117 40.85 23.40 24.14
N HIS A 118 41.08 24.54 23.48
CA HIS A 118 41.33 24.60 22.05
C HIS A 118 42.67 25.28 21.69
N ASP A 119 43.63 25.24 22.61
CA ASP A 119 44.97 25.76 22.34
C ASP A 119 45.59 24.98 21.17
N LYS A 120 45.98 25.70 20.11
CA LYS A 120 46.54 25.20 18.84
C LYS A 120 45.57 24.50 17.88
N HIS A 121 44.25 24.57 18.09
CA HIS A 121 43.28 24.04 17.12
C HIS A 121 43.05 25.01 15.95
N THR A 122 42.57 24.48 14.83
CA THR A 122 42.33 25.22 13.58
C THR A 122 40.85 25.52 13.43
N PHE A 123 40.51 26.77 13.15
CA PHE A 123 39.12 27.23 13.05
C PHE A 123 38.80 27.78 11.67
N ARG A 124 37.54 27.62 11.23
CA ARG A 124 36.99 28.28 10.04
C ARG A 124 35.67 28.97 10.34
N PRO A 125 35.29 30.03 9.61
CA PRO A 125 33.94 30.58 9.68
C PRO A 125 32.90 29.51 9.35
N ILE A 126 31.83 29.43 10.13
CA ILE A 126 30.74 28.45 9.90
C ILE A 126 30.14 28.62 8.49
N SER A 127 30.11 29.84 7.96
CA SER A 127 29.66 30.15 6.59
C SER A 127 30.49 29.51 5.49
N GLU A 128 31.73 29.10 5.78
CA GLU A 128 32.68 28.53 4.80
C GLU A 128 32.87 27.02 4.98
N ALA A 129 32.30 26.42 6.03
CA ALA A 129 32.49 25.01 6.40
C ALA A 129 31.46 24.03 5.81
N VAL A 130 30.57 24.48 4.92
CA VAL A 130 29.56 23.64 4.24
C VAL A 130 29.67 23.93 2.73
N PRO A 131 29.95 22.96 1.83
CA PRO A 131 29.60 21.54 1.89
C PRO A 131 30.71 20.58 1.39
N SER A 132 31.29 19.78 2.27
CA SER A 132 31.94 18.52 1.91
C SER A 132 32.20 17.73 3.19
N ASP A 133 31.72 16.49 3.21
CA ASP A 133 31.83 15.47 4.25
C ASP A 133 30.71 15.40 5.32
N LYS A 134 29.70 14.60 4.92
CA LYS A 134 28.96 13.56 5.67
C LYS A 134 27.93 14.06 6.70
N GLU A 135 26.70 13.54 6.69
CA GLU A 135 26.32 12.15 7.04
C GLU A 135 26.96 11.67 8.35
N GLU A 136 26.12 11.05 9.18
CA GLU A 136 26.45 10.32 10.40
C GLU A 136 26.62 11.14 11.69
N HIS A 137 25.61 10.98 12.54
CA HIS A 137 25.56 11.24 13.98
C HIS A 137 25.44 12.71 14.41
N TYR A 138 24.20 13.20 14.57
CA TYR A 138 23.64 13.67 15.85
C TYR A 138 22.14 14.02 15.67
N THR A 139 21.34 13.64 16.66
CA THR A 139 19.90 13.92 16.92
C THR A 139 18.84 13.01 16.26
N PRO A 140 18.14 12.26 17.11
CA PRO A 140 16.74 12.50 17.41
C PRO A 140 16.64 13.11 18.82
N LEU A 141 15.98 14.28 18.97
CA LEU A 141 15.34 14.80 20.22
C LEU A 141 15.09 16.33 20.21
N LYS A 142 14.58 16.94 19.12
CA LYS A 142 14.13 18.35 19.16
C LYS A 142 12.78 18.66 18.49
N SER A 143 11.91 17.68 18.26
CA SER A 143 10.57 17.94 17.67
C SER A 143 9.37 17.60 18.57
N LEU A 144 9.58 17.32 19.87
CA LEU A 144 8.49 16.91 20.76
C LEU A 144 7.73 18.02 21.52
N PRO A 145 8.28 19.21 21.85
CA PRO A 145 7.50 20.19 22.62
C PRO A 145 6.60 21.13 21.78
N GLU A 146 6.97 21.44 20.54
CA GLU A 146 6.26 22.48 19.76
C GLU A 146 4.98 22.00 19.05
N LYS A 147 4.75 20.68 18.96
CA LYS A 147 3.50 20.13 18.41
C LYS A 147 2.38 19.93 19.45
N LEU A 148 2.63 20.22 20.73
CA LEU A 148 1.66 19.97 21.82
C LEU A 148 0.70 21.13 22.11
N LYS A 149 0.92 22.34 21.58
CA LYS A 149 0.03 23.49 21.83
C LYS A 149 -1.02 23.75 20.74
N HIS A 150 -1.15 22.88 19.75
CA HIS A 150 -2.20 23.03 18.72
C HIS A 150 -2.92 21.76 18.26
N LYS A 151 -2.93 20.67 19.04
CA LYS A 151 -3.72 19.48 18.72
C LYS A 151 -4.30 18.85 19.98
N GLU A 152 -5.62 18.82 20.12
CA GLU A 152 -6.24 17.75 20.87
C GLU A 152 -5.75 16.42 20.27
N SER A 153 -5.08 15.58 21.08
CA SER A 153 -4.73 14.23 20.64
C SER A 153 -6.01 13.48 20.28
N ILE A 154 -6.00 12.70 19.21
CA ILE A 154 -7.16 11.87 18.80
C ILE A 154 -7.63 10.98 19.94
N LYS A 155 -6.69 10.52 20.77
CA LYS A 155 -6.98 9.80 22.01
C LYS A 155 -7.95 10.59 22.90
N GLY A 156 -7.71 11.89 23.11
CA GLY A 156 -8.61 12.77 23.87
C GLY A 156 -9.98 12.96 23.21
N LYS A 157 -10.06 12.94 21.86
CA LYS A 157 -11.34 13.03 21.13
C LYS A 157 -12.17 11.75 21.29
N PHE A 158 -11.55 10.57 21.16
CA PHE A 158 -12.22 9.29 21.40
C PHE A 158 -12.48 9.01 22.90
N GLU A 159 -11.65 9.52 23.81
CA GLU A 159 -11.91 9.45 25.25
C GLU A 159 -13.13 10.29 25.65
N LYS A 160 -13.26 11.51 25.11
CA LYS A 160 -14.47 12.33 25.25
C LYS A 160 -15.69 11.64 24.62
N THR A 161 -15.52 11.00 23.47
CA THR A 161 -16.55 10.16 22.83
C THR A 161 -17.01 9.04 23.79
N GLY A 162 -16.08 8.30 24.39
CA GLY A 162 -16.37 7.24 25.38
C GLY A 162 -17.05 7.75 26.67
N GLN A 163 -16.81 9.01 27.05
CA GLN A 163 -17.52 9.68 28.15
C GLN A 163 -18.94 10.11 27.76
N HIS A 164 -19.16 10.46 26.48
CA HIS A 164 -20.47 10.85 25.92
C HIS A 164 -21.31 9.68 25.40
N ILE A 165 -20.72 8.51 25.15
CA ILE A 165 -21.45 7.24 24.98
C ILE A 165 -22.03 6.89 26.36
N HIS A 166 -23.09 7.60 26.72
CA HIS A 166 -23.73 7.49 28.03
C HIS A 166 -24.56 6.21 28.16
N ASN A 167 -24.36 5.25 27.26
CA ASN A 167 -25.22 4.09 27.20
C ASN A 167 -24.55 2.85 26.62
N LYS A 168 -23.36 2.50 27.14
CA LYS A 168 -22.80 1.14 27.01
C LYS A 168 -23.84 0.08 27.41
N ASN A 169 -24.65 0.39 28.42
CA ASN A 169 -25.81 -0.44 28.81
C ASN A 169 -26.87 -0.57 27.71
N ASP A 170 -27.20 0.49 26.97
CA ASP A 170 -28.10 0.35 25.83
C ASP A 170 -27.47 -0.36 24.63
N LEU A 171 -26.16 -0.21 24.41
CA LEU A 171 -25.44 -1.02 23.42
C LEU A 171 -25.52 -2.50 23.80
N ILE A 172 -25.27 -2.83 25.07
CA ILE A 172 -25.43 -4.19 25.61
C ILE A 172 -26.86 -4.70 25.38
N LYS A 173 -27.89 -3.93 25.75
CA LYS A 173 -29.31 -4.30 25.56
C LYS A 173 -29.68 -4.55 24.09
N LYS A 174 -29.06 -3.81 23.17
CA LYS A 174 -29.28 -3.94 21.72
C LYS A 174 -28.38 -4.98 21.08
N SER A 175 -27.41 -5.52 21.80
CA SER A 175 -26.45 -6.50 21.29
C SER A 175 -26.83 -7.91 21.75
N ILE A 176 -26.28 -8.92 21.08
CA ILE A 176 -26.51 -10.33 21.42
C ILE A 176 -25.33 -10.82 22.24
N LEU A 177 -25.57 -11.32 23.45
CA LEU A 177 -24.50 -11.93 24.27
C LEU A 177 -23.98 -13.19 23.54
N ILE A 178 -22.68 -13.23 23.31
CA ILE A 178 -21.96 -14.36 22.71
C ILE A 178 -21.47 -15.29 23.82
N GLU A 179 -20.75 -14.71 24.78
CA GLU A 179 -20.09 -15.43 25.86
C GLU A 179 -20.12 -14.58 27.13
N ASP A 180 -20.54 -15.19 28.23
CA ASP A 180 -20.50 -14.59 29.55
C ASP A 180 -19.12 -14.87 30.16
N GLY A 181 -18.38 -13.82 30.55
CA GLY A 181 -16.98 -13.92 30.93
C GLY A 181 -16.37 -12.57 31.33
N ASN A 182 -15.05 -12.54 31.51
CA ASN A 182 -14.30 -11.32 31.84
C ASN A 182 -13.21 -11.05 30.77
N PRO A 183 -13.55 -10.33 29.67
CA PRO A 183 -14.76 -9.54 29.46
C PRO A 183 -15.96 -10.35 28.89
N ALA A 184 -17.18 -9.86 29.12
CA ALA A 184 -18.38 -10.41 28.51
C ALA A 184 -18.46 -9.96 27.04
N ARG A 185 -18.68 -10.89 26.12
CA ARG A 185 -18.58 -10.66 24.66
C ARG A 185 -19.96 -10.52 24.03
N TYR A 186 -20.15 -9.48 23.23
CA TYR A 186 -21.44 -9.12 22.63
C TYR A 186 -21.31 -8.90 21.12
N HIS A 187 -22.24 -9.44 20.35
CA HIS A 187 -22.37 -9.17 18.92
C HIS A 187 -23.21 -7.91 18.69
N LEU A 188 -22.64 -6.91 18.01
CA LEU A 188 -23.32 -5.67 17.68
C LEU A 188 -24.41 -5.91 16.63
N GLN A 189 -25.61 -5.36 16.86
CA GLN A 189 -26.64 -5.34 15.83
C GLN A 189 -26.25 -4.41 14.69
N LYS A 190 -26.09 -4.99 13.50
CA LYS A 190 -25.68 -4.32 12.27
C LYS A 190 -26.76 -4.41 11.20
N ARG A 191 -26.80 -3.42 10.31
CA ARG A 191 -27.60 -3.49 9.08
C ARG A 191 -26.76 -4.15 7.99
N THR A 192 -27.23 -5.30 7.52
CA THR A 192 -26.64 -5.97 6.36
C THR A 192 -27.44 -5.55 5.13
N ASP A 193 -26.82 -4.74 4.29
CA ASP A 193 -27.37 -4.45 2.97
C ASP A 193 -27.05 -5.67 2.10
N ASN A 194 -27.94 -6.67 2.08
CA ASN A 194 -27.91 -7.70 1.04
C ASN A 194 -28.39 -7.07 -0.27
N LEU A 195 -27.56 -6.19 -0.85
CA LEU A 195 -27.68 -5.85 -2.25
C LEU A 195 -27.39 -7.13 -3.01
N ASP A 196 -28.42 -7.63 -3.71
CA ASP A 196 -28.48 -8.71 -4.72
C ASP A 196 -27.35 -9.79 -4.71
N GLN A 197 -27.69 -11.06 -4.89
CA GLN A 197 -26.70 -12.17 -4.90
C GLN A 197 -25.59 -12.02 -5.99
N SER A 198 -25.69 -11.01 -6.86
CA SER A 198 -24.70 -10.59 -7.84
C SER A 198 -23.59 -9.67 -7.30
N GLU A 199 -23.71 -9.05 -6.12
CA GLU A 199 -22.68 -8.12 -5.62
C GLU A 199 -21.41 -8.87 -5.13
N PRO A 200 -20.20 -8.37 -5.46
CA PRO A 200 -18.96 -9.09 -5.19
C PRO A 200 -18.47 -8.97 -3.74
N TYR A 201 -19.20 -8.25 -2.88
CA TYR A 201 -18.83 -7.99 -1.50
C TYR A 201 -20.06 -7.94 -0.60
N LYS A 202 -19.85 -8.19 0.70
CA LYS A 202 -20.86 -8.05 1.74
C LYS A 202 -20.71 -6.68 2.39
N LYS A 203 -21.83 -6.02 2.66
CA LYS A 203 -21.83 -4.72 3.34
C LYS A 203 -22.51 -4.81 4.69
N MET A 204 -21.79 -4.37 5.72
CA MET A 204 -22.25 -4.36 7.10
C MET A 204 -22.07 -2.96 7.65
N THR A 205 -23.14 -2.39 8.21
CA THR A 205 -23.10 -1.04 8.74
C THR A 205 -23.61 -0.97 10.18
N PHE A 206 -22.94 -0.17 10.99
CA PHE A 206 -23.33 0.17 12.35
C PHE A 206 -23.49 1.69 12.47
N GLY A 207 -24.70 2.13 12.82
CA GLY A 207 -25.08 3.54 12.85
C GLY A 207 -25.34 4.14 11.45
N GLU A 208 -25.47 5.46 11.38
CA GLU A 208 -25.82 6.20 10.17
C GLU A 208 -24.75 7.23 9.81
N ARG A 209 -24.34 7.22 8.53
CA ARG A 209 -23.23 8.06 8.06
C ARG A 209 -23.58 9.53 8.07
N ASP A 210 -22.88 10.31 8.89
CA ASP A 210 -22.93 11.77 8.88
C ASP A 210 -21.99 12.33 7.81
N ARG A 211 -22.54 13.00 6.79
CA ARG A 211 -21.75 13.53 5.66
C ARG A 211 -20.85 14.71 6.04
N HIS A 212 -21.05 15.33 7.19
CA HIS A 212 -20.25 16.47 7.65
C HIS A 212 -19.01 16.04 8.44
N LYS A 213 -18.92 14.77 8.86
CA LYS A 213 -17.76 14.25 9.58
C LYS A 213 -16.65 13.81 8.62
N PRO A 214 -15.37 13.96 9.04
CA PRO A 214 -14.26 13.32 8.35
C PRO A 214 -14.52 11.83 8.17
N HIS A 215 -14.29 11.32 6.97
CA HIS A 215 -14.48 9.92 6.64
C HIS A 215 -13.12 9.29 6.37
N LYS A 216 -12.83 8.19 7.07
CA LYS A 216 -11.59 7.43 6.97
C LYS A 216 -11.87 6.06 6.38
N THR A 217 -11.12 5.68 5.34
CA THR A 217 -11.25 4.36 4.69
C THR A 217 -9.94 3.58 4.80
N ILE A 218 -10.01 2.37 5.34
CA ILE A 218 -8.87 1.48 5.57
C ILE A 218 -9.10 0.16 4.83
N LEU A 219 -8.10 -0.32 4.10
CA LEU A 219 -8.08 -1.66 3.51
C LEU A 219 -7.20 -2.59 4.35
N LEU A 220 -7.72 -3.72 4.85
CA LEU A 220 -6.96 -4.70 5.61
C LEU A 220 -6.61 -5.91 4.75
N VAL A 221 -5.32 -6.27 4.71
CA VAL A 221 -4.79 -7.39 3.93
C VAL A 221 -3.85 -8.24 4.76
N GLY A 222 -4.03 -9.56 4.75
CA GLY A 222 -3.15 -10.50 5.44
C GLY A 222 -3.63 -11.94 5.31
N GLU A 223 -2.77 -12.90 5.63
CA GLU A 223 -3.09 -14.33 5.58
C GLU A 223 -4.26 -14.71 6.52
N THR A 224 -4.91 -15.86 6.30
CA THR A 224 -5.86 -16.42 7.29
C THR A 224 -5.15 -16.62 8.62
N GLY A 225 -5.82 -16.31 9.72
CA GLY A 225 -5.26 -16.49 11.07
C GLY A 225 -4.29 -15.38 11.52
N THR A 226 -3.93 -14.41 10.68
CA THR A 226 -3.10 -13.26 11.09
C THR A 226 -3.78 -12.28 12.04
N GLY A 227 -5.09 -12.44 12.28
CA GLY A 227 -5.85 -11.62 13.24
C GLY A 227 -6.51 -10.37 12.67
N LYS A 228 -6.78 -10.30 11.35
CA LYS A 228 -7.53 -9.20 10.72
C LYS A 228 -8.88 -8.94 11.40
N THR A 229 -9.70 -9.98 11.54
CA THR A 229 -11.01 -9.93 12.21
C THR A 229 -10.89 -9.37 13.62
N THR A 230 -9.90 -9.86 14.38
CA THR A 230 -9.62 -9.36 15.74
C THR A 230 -9.27 -7.88 15.72
N LEU A 231 -8.41 -7.42 14.82
CA LEU A 231 -8.06 -6.00 14.68
C LEU A 231 -9.27 -5.11 14.39
N ILE A 232 -10.21 -5.56 13.55
CA ILE A 232 -11.47 -4.84 13.29
C ILE A 232 -12.23 -4.62 14.59
N ASN A 233 -12.38 -5.67 15.40
CA ASN A 233 -13.07 -5.57 16.69
C ASN A 233 -12.30 -4.67 17.68
N VAL A 234 -10.97 -4.71 17.72
CA VAL A 234 -10.16 -3.79 18.54
C VAL A 234 -10.42 -2.33 18.12
N MET A 235 -10.45 -2.02 16.81
CA MET A 235 -10.74 -0.68 16.30
C MET A 235 -12.13 -0.19 16.72
N ILE A 236 -13.13 -1.05 16.64
CA ILE A 236 -14.51 -0.69 17.00
C ILE A 236 -14.65 -0.46 18.50
N ASN A 237 -14.08 -1.32 19.34
CA ASN A 237 -14.10 -1.13 20.80
C ASN A 237 -13.38 0.17 21.20
N TYR A 238 -12.27 0.51 20.54
CA TYR A 238 -11.59 1.78 20.74
C TYR A 238 -12.49 2.98 20.39
N MET A 239 -13.18 2.93 19.24
CA MET A 239 -14.10 4.00 18.83
C MET A 239 -15.33 4.11 19.72
N LEU A 240 -15.80 3.00 20.29
CA LEU A 240 -16.86 2.95 21.30
C LEU A 240 -16.39 3.43 22.69
N GLY A 241 -15.11 3.74 22.86
CA GLY A 241 -14.56 4.15 24.14
C GLY A 241 -14.68 3.09 25.23
N VAL A 242 -14.64 1.81 24.84
CA VAL A 242 -14.57 0.68 25.78
C VAL A 242 -13.23 0.74 26.52
N GLN A 243 -13.30 0.58 27.83
CA GLN A 243 -12.17 0.53 28.74
C GLN A 243 -12.12 -0.85 29.38
N ARG A 244 -10.93 -1.31 29.75
CA ARG A 244 -10.73 -2.61 30.43
C ARG A 244 -11.68 -2.81 31.61
N LYS A 245 -11.84 -1.77 32.45
CA LYS A 245 -12.70 -1.80 33.65
C LYS A 245 -14.19 -1.99 33.35
N ASP A 246 -14.62 -1.78 32.11
CA ASP A 246 -16.02 -1.99 31.73
C ASP A 246 -16.38 -3.47 31.67
N LYS A 247 -15.37 -4.36 31.57
CA LYS A 247 -15.53 -5.83 31.49
C LYS A 247 -16.48 -6.28 30.37
N VAL A 248 -16.52 -5.53 29.27
CA VAL A 248 -17.31 -5.84 28.07
C VAL A 248 -16.46 -5.76 26.82
N TRP A 249 -16.82 -6.55 25.82
CA TRP A 249 -16.17 -6.59 24.50
C TRP A 249 -17.22 -6.71 23.41
N PHE A 250 -17.16 -5.84 22.40
CA PHE A 250 -18.10 -5.85 21.28
C PHE A 250 -17.48 -6.42 20.00
N GLU A 251 -18.26 -7.19 19.24
CA GLU A 251 -17.84 -7.79 17.98
C GLU A 251 -18.82 -7.44 16.86
N ILE A 252 -18.31 -6.94 15.73
CA ILE A 252 -19.13 -6.68 14.53
C ILE A 252 -19.05 -7.83 13.52
N THR A 253 -18.05 -8.68 13.65
CA THR A 253 -17.69 -9.73 12.69
C THR A 253 -18.49 -11.01 12.99
N ASP A 254 -19.01 -11.70 11.97
CA ASP A 254 -19.88 -12.89 12.12
C ASP A 254 -19.15 -14.20 12.50
N ASP A 255 -17.90 -14.13 12.93
CA ASP A 255 -16.94 -15.25 12.85
C ASP A 255 -17.08 -16.36 13.92
N GLN A 256 -18.21 -16.44 14.65
CA GLN A 256 -18.32 -17.31 15.83
C GLN A 256 -19.71 -17.96 16.02
N SER A 257 -20.42 -18.36 14.96
CA SER A 257 -21.62 -19.21 15.12
C SER A 257 -21.39 -20.71 15.02
N ASP A 258 -20.15 -21.22 14.92
CA ASP A 258 -19.87 -22.66 15.00
C ASP A 258 -18.53 -22.95 15.69
N ARG A 259 -18.56 -23.84 16.69
CA ARG A 259 -17.49 -24.22 17.64
C ARG A 259 -16.26 -24.93 17.02
N THR A 260 -15.80 -24.53 15.84
CA THR A 260 -14.53 -25.00 15.29
C THR A 260 -13.73 -23.83 14.74
N GLN A 261 -12.67 -23.43 15.45
CA GLN A 261 -11.62 -22.50 14.99
C GLN A 261 -10.88 -22.94 13.70
N VAL A 262 -11.41 -23.92 12.97
CA VAL A 262 -10.81 -24.55 11.79
C VAL A 262 -11.51 -24.13 10.49
N HIS A 263 -12.70 -23.51 10.54
CA HIS A 263 -13.51 -23.27 9.34
C HIS A 263 -13.98 -21.83 9.09
N SER A 264 -13.43 -20.81 9.76
CA SER A 264 -13.69 -19.41 9.37
C SER A 264 -13.11 -19.14 7.97
N GLN A 265 -13.99 -19.09 6.98
CA GLN A 265 -13.67 -18.72 5.60
C GLN A 265 -14.61 -17.60 5.16
N THR A 266 -14.17 -16.34 5.28
CA THR A 266 -14.73 -15.23 4.49
C THR A 266 -14.62 -15.60 3.01
N SER A 267 -15.74 -15.90 2.35
CA SER A 267 -15.78 -16.28 0.93
C SER A 267 -15.80 -15.09 -0.04
N SER A 268 -15.96 -13.87 0.48
CA SER A 268 -16.08 -12.60 -0.26
C SER A 268 -15.56 -11.44 0.60
N ILE A 269 -15.18 -10.33 -0.05
CA ILE A 269 -14.76 -9.11 0.65
C ILE A 269 -15.92 -8.61 1.52
N THR A 270 -15.64 -8.18 2.75
CA THR A 270 -16.63 -7.58 3.64
C THR A 270 -16.27 -6.14 3.93
N VAL A 271 -17.23 -5.23 3.74
CA VAL A 271 -17.07 -3.80 3.99
C VAL A 271 -17.84 -3.43 5.25
N TYR A 272 -17.11 -3.02 6.28
CA TYR A 272 -17.65 -2.57 7.56
C TYR A 272 -17.71 -1.04 7.60
N GLY A 273 -18.92 -0.48 7.64
CA GLY A 273 -19.15 0.94 7.87
C GLY A 273 -19.49 1.21 9.33
N PHE A 274 -18.67 1.99 10.02
CA PHE A 274 -18.85 2.32 11.43
C PHE A 274 -19.07 3.82 11.61
N TYR A 275 -20.32 4.19 11.93
CA TYR A 275 -20.84 5.56 11.87
C TYR A 275 -21.53 5.94 13.18
N LEU A 276 -20.71 6.23 14.20
CA LEU A 276 -21.22 6.70 15.50
C LEU A 276 -21.48 8.21 15.48
N GLN A 277 -22.59 8.63 16.08
CA GLN A 277 -22.93 10.04 16.23
C GLN A 277 -21.95 10.75 17.19
N GLU A 278 -21.43 10.04 18.18
CA GLU A 278 -20.50 10.58 19.18
C GLU A 278 -19.05 10.56 18.68
N SER A 279 -18.71 9.70 17.72
CA SER A 279 -17.35 9.59 17.17
C SER A 279 -16.93 10.83 16.38
N PRO A 280 -15.67 11.29 16.48
CA PRO A 280 -15.16 12.42 15.71
C PRO A 280 -15.04 12.11 14.20
N ILE A 281 -15.03 10.83 13.81
CA ILE A 281 -14.87 10.39 12.42
C ILE A 281 -15.89 9.31 12.05
N ASN A 282 -16.18 9.21 10.76
CA ASN A 282 -16.76 8.02 10.14
C ASN A 282 -15.63 7.07 9.73
N LEU A 283 -15.76 5.77 10.01
CA LEU A 283 -14.77 4.78 9.60
C LEU A 283 -15.39 3.76 8.63
N THR A 284 -14.67 3.46 7.57
CA THR A 284 -14.95 2.33 6.68
C THR A 284 -13.74 1.41 6.66
N ILE A 285 -13.95 0.13 6.97
CA ILE A 285 -12.92 -0.91 6.88
C ILE A 285 -13.31 -1.89 5.79
N ILE A 286 -12.41 -2.09 4.83
CA ILE A 286 -12.54 -3.10 3.79
C ILE A 286 -11.71 -4.31 4.25
N ASP A 287 -12.40 -5.36 4.64
CA ASP A 287 -11.80 -6.61 5.10
C ASP A 287 -11.71 -7.61 3.94
N THR A 288 -10.47 -7.96 3.60
CA THR A 288 -10.21 -8.97 2.58
C THR A 288 -10.18 -10.36 3.21
N PRO A 289 -10.68 -11.40 2.50
CA PRO A 289 -10.54 -12.77 2.96
C PRO A 289 -9.11 -13.14 3.35
N GLY A 290 -8.96 -13.93 4.41
CA GLY A 290 -7.67 -14.56 4.71
C GLY A 290 -7.21 -15.46 3.56
N TYR A 291 -5.99 -15.21 3.09
CA TYR A 291 -5.40 -15.98 1.99
C TYR A 291 -4.66 -17.19 2.54
N GLY A 292 -5.39 -18.26 2.89
CA GLY A 292 -4.80 -19.42 3.59
C GLY A 292 -5.31 -20.78 3.12
N ASN A 293 -6.54 -20.87 2.63
CA ASN A 293 -7.19 -22.17 2.42
C ASN A 293 -6.80 -22.85 1.09
N THR A 294 -6.96 -24.17 1.06
CA THR A 294 -6.61 -25.18 0.04
C THR A 294 -7.13 -24.96 -1.39
N ARG A 295 -7.67 -23.79 -1.71
CA ARG A 295 -8.17 -23.43 -3.04
C ARG A 295 -7.11 -22.55 -3.69
N GLY A 296 -6.37 -23.11 -4.65
CA GLY A 296 -5.21 -22.49 -5.29
C GLY A 296 -5.51 -21.26 -6.17
N VAL A 297 -4.92 -21.27 -7.37
CA VAL A 297 -4.77 -20.18 -8.36
C VAL A 297 -6.05 -19.37 -8.70
N ASP A 298 -7.24 -19.91 -8.46
CA ASP A 298 -8.52 -19.26 -8.79
C ASP A 298 -8.92 -18.15 -7.79
N LEU A 299 -8.47 -18.23 -6.52
CA LEU A 299 -8.79 -17.22 -5.51
C LEU A 299 -8.09 -15.87 -5.79
N ASP A 300 -6.91 -15.89 -6.42
CA ASP A 300 -6.06 -14.72 -6.69
C ASP A 300 -6.62 -13.83 -7.81
N LYS A 301 -7.23 -14.46 -8.83
CA LYS A 301 -8.03 -13.74 -9.83
C LYS A 301 -9.25 -13.11 -9.15
N ASP A 302 -9.92 -13.83 -8.27
CA ASP A 302 -11.12 -13.32 -7.58
C ASP A 302 -10.80 -12.09 -6.71
N ILE A 303 -9.63 -12.02 -6.07
CA ILE A 303 -9.19 -10.89 -5.25
C ILE A 303 -8.81 -9.68 -6.10
N THR A 304 -8.02 -9.91 -7.15
CA THR A 304 -7.67 -8.85 -8.12
C THR A 304 -8.93 -8.28 -8.74
N MET A 305 -9.87 -9.16 -9.14
CA MET A 305 -11.17 -8.77 -9.67
C MET A 305 -12.04 -8.09 -8.63
N SER A 306 -12.01 -8.51 -7.36
CA SER A 306 -12.82 -7.90 -6.29
C SER A 306 -12.30 -6.52 -5.88
N LEU A 307 -10.98 -6.33 -5.78
CA LEU A 307 -10.36 -5.02 -5.54
C LEU A 307 -10.51 -4.08 -6.75
N HIS A 308 -10.41 -4.61 -7.97
CA HIS A 308 -10.72 -3.86 -9.19
C HIS A 308 -12.18 -3.39 -9.16
N ARG A 309 -13.12 -4.29 -8.89
CA ARG A 309 -14.55 -3.97 -8.79
C ARG A 309 -14.82 -2.93 -7.70
N LEU A 310 -14.18 -3.02 -6.55
CA LEU A 310 -14.29 -2.01 -5.49
C LEU A 310 -13.82 -0.62 -5.95
N SER A 311 -12.81 -0.55 -6.81
CA SER A 311 -12.30 0.73 -7.35
C SER A 311 -13.23 1.35 -8.42
N GLU A 312 -14.14 0.56 -8.98
CA GLU A 312 -15.10 0.97 -10.02
C GLU A 312 -16.48 1.33 -9.48
N LEU A 313 -16.83 0.91 -8.26
CA LEU A 313 -18.11 1.24 -7.64
C LEU A 313 -18.22 2.76 -7.42
N GLU A 314 -19.01 3.40 -8.28
CA GLU A 314 -19.34 4.82 -8.26
C GLU A 314 -20.12 5.18 -6.99
N GLY A 315 -19.44 5.33 -5.85
CA GLY A 315 -20.07 5.94 -4.68
C GLY A 315 -19.44 5.71 -3.32
N TRP A 316 -18.68 4.63 -3.09
CA TRP A 316 -18.29 4.26 -1.72
C TRP A 316 -16.80 4.37 -1.41
N VAL A 317 -15.91 3.93 -2.30
CA VAL A 317 -14.45 3.97 -2.09
C VAL A 317 -13.81 4.81 -3.19
N ARG A 318 -13.99 6.13 -3.14
CA ARG A 318 -13.29 7.05 -4.06
C ARG A 318 -11.86 7.34 -3.59
N GLU A 319 -11.65 7.24 -2.28
CA GLU A 319 -10.42 7.57 -1.61
C GLU A 319 -10.10 6.52 -0.55
N ILE A 320 -8.82 6.25 -0.34
CA ILE A 320 -8.30 5.37 0.72
C ILE A 320 -7.33 6.17 1.58
N ASP A 321 -7.49 6.08 2.89
CA ASP A 321 -6.57 6.71 3.85
C ASP A 321 -5.40 5.78 4.19
N ALA A 322 -5.62 4.47 4.24
CA ALA A 322 -4.54 3.50 4.42
C ALA A 322 -4.80 2.13 3.82
N VAL A 323 -3.73 1.51 3.35
CA VAL A 323 -3.66 0.07 3.05
C VAL A 323 -2.81 -0.58 4.13
N CYS A 324 -3.41 -1.42 4.95
CA CYS A 324 -2.77 -2.03 6.10
C CYS A 324 -2.43 -3.49 5.83
N LEU A 325 -1.12 -3.79 5.81
CA LEU A 325 -0.61 -5.16 5.69
C LEU A 325 -0.47 -5.78 7.08
N VAL A 326 -1.23 -6.83 7.35
CA VAL A 326 -1.32 -7.51 8.64
C VAL A 326 -0.38 -8.72 8.65
N ILE A 327 0.57 -8.72 9.59
CA ILE A 327 1.67 -9.69 9.69
C ILE A 327 1.83 -10.10 11.16
N MET A 328 2.17 -11.35 11.45
CA MET A 328 2.47 -11.76 12.83
C MET A 328 3.84 -11.24 13.28
N ALA A 329 3.93 -10.69 14.49
CA ALA A 329 5.15 -10.06 15.02
C ALA A 329 6.33 -11.03 15.21
N HIS A 330 6.05 -12.29 15.55
CA HIS A 330 7.05 -13.35 15.79
C HIS A 330 7.46 -14.07 14.50
N GLN A 331 6.98 -13.61 13.35
CA GLN A 331 7.26 -14.27 12.09
C GLN A 331 8.71 -14.03 11.65
N ASN A 332 9.49 -15.12 11.55
CA ASN A 332 10.91 -15.04 11.20
C ASN A 332 11.17 -14.78 9.72
N ARG A 333 10.26 -15.24 8.85
CA ARG A 333 10.31 -15.07 7.39
C ARG A 333 8.90 -14.96 6.85
N LEU A 334 8.70 -14.12 5.85
CA LEU A 334 7.46 -14.14 5.07
C LEU A 334 7.44 -15.41 4.23
N SER A 335 6.29 -16.08 4.16
CA SER A 335 6.14 -17.23 3.28
C SER A 335 6.16 -16.78 1.82
N ASP A 336 6.57 -17.65 0.89
CA ASP A 336 6.58 -17.33 -0.55
C ASP A 336 5.18 -16.87 -1.04
N ARG A 337 4.13 -17.43 -0.44
CA ARG A 337 2.73 -17.04 -0.67
C ARG A 337 2.46 -15.61 -0.20
N GLN A 338 2.86 -15.24 1.01
CA GLN A 338 2.67 -13.88 1.53
C GLN A 338 3.44 -12.85 0.70
N ILE A 339 4.67 -13.18 0.31
CA ILE A 339 5.48 -12.32 -0.58
C ILE A 339 4.74 -12.13 -1.91
N TYR A 340 4.24 -13.21 -2.50
CA TYR A 340 3.45 -13.15 -3.73
C TYR A 340 2.18 -12.29 -3.58
N ILE A 341 1.41 -12.45 -2.51
CA ILE A 341 0.18 -11.68 -2.27
C ILE A 341 0.49 -10.19 -2.13
N PHE A 342 1.47 -9.84 -1.30
CA PHE A 342 1.85 -8.44 -1.13
C PHE A 342 2.41 -7.87 -2.43
N ASP A 343 3.14 -8.66 -3.22
CA ASP A 343 3.60 -8.25 -4.55
C ASP A 343 2.40 -7.98 -5.47
N ALA A 344 1.48 -8.93 -5.59
CA ALA A 344 0.27 -8.83 -6.42
C ALA A 344 -0.57 -7.60 -6.04
N LEU A 345 -0.81 -7.35 -4.76
CA LEU A 345 -1.56 -6.18 -4.30
C LEU A 345 -0.85 -4.87 -4.65
N GLN A 346 0.47 -4.81 -4.45
CA GLN A 346 1.24 -3.63 -4.85
C GLN A 346 1.20 -3.39 -6.37
N THR A 347 0.89 -4.41 -7.18
CA THR A 347 0.77 -4.25 -8.63
C THR A 347 -0.58 -3.66 -9.06
N LEU A 348 -1.58 -3.68 -8.17
CA LEU A 348 -2.89 -3.07 -8.41
C LEU A 348 -2.84 -1.56 -8.25
N PHE A 349 -2.05 -1.05 -7.31
CA PHE A 349 -2.08 0.34 -6.92
C PHE A 349 -1.19 1.26 -7.76
N GLY A 350 -1.62 2.52 -7.86
CA GLY A 350 -0.77 3.63 -8.28
C GLY A 350 0.38 3.85 -7.29
N ARG A 351 1.51 4.37 -7.79
CA ARG A 351 2.71 4.70 -6.99
C ARG A 351 2.45 5.72 -5.87
N ASP A 352 1.39 6.49 -5.98
CA ASP A 352 0.97 7.49 -5.01
C ASP A 352 0.55 6.85 -3.68
N ILE A 353 0.02 5.63 -3.67
CA ILE A 353 -0.42 4.94 -2.44
C ILE A 353 0.75 4.59 -1.50
N ALA A 354 2.00 4.62 -1.95
CA ALA A 354 3.15 4.05 -1.24
C ALA A 354 3.27 4.56 0.21
N GLU A 355 3.04 5.86 0.41
CA GLU A 355 3.12 6.51 1.72
C GLU A 355 1.92 6.20 2.63
N ASN A 356 0.88 5.56 2.12
CA ASN A 356 -0.33 5.18 2.87
C ASN A 356 -0.40 3.67 3.09
N ILE A 357 0.62 2.90 2.66
CA ILE A 357 0.75 1.49 3.02
C ILE A 357 1.41 1.40 4.41
N LEU A 358 0.70 0.83 5.38
CA LEU A 358 1.12 0.72 6.78
C LEU A 358 1.25 -0.75 7.18
N LEU A 359 2.16 -1.07 8.11
CA LEU A 359 2.32 -2.42 8.63
C LEU A 359 1.62 -2.56 9.99
N LEU A 360 0.77 -3.58 10.14
CA LEU A 360 0.13 -3.91 11.41
C LEU A 360 0.67 -5.26 11.88
N PHE A 361 1.46 -5.25 12.97
CA PHE A 361 2.00 -6.46 13.55
C PHE A 361 1.11 -6.98 14.67
N THR A 362 0.51 -8.14 14.46
CA THR A 362 -0.35 -8.83 15.41
C THR A 362 0.42 -9.86 16.23
N HIS A 363 -0.16 -10.39 17.31
CA HIS A 363 0.51 -11.34 18.22
C HIS A 363 1.84 -10.78 18.75
N SER A 364 1.88 -9.48 19.00
CA SER A 364 3.04 -8.76 19.51
C SER A 364 3.04 -8.73 21.03
N THR A 365 4.20 -8.99 21.62
CA THR A 365 4.46 -8.79 23.06
C THR A 365 4.87 -7.35 23.38
N GLY A 366 4.79 -6.44 22.41
CA GLY A 366 5.20 -5.03 22.54
C GLY A 366 6.68 -4.78 22.23
N ALA A 367 7.50 -5.84 22.13
CA ALA A 367 8.87 -5.70 21.65
C ALA A 367 8.91 -5.35 20.14
N PRO A 368 9.91 -4.58 19.68
CA PRO A 368 10.08 -4.30 18.25
C PRO A 368 10.19 -5.60 17.43
N PRO A 369 9.36 -5.81 16.39
CA PRO A 369 9.31 -7.05 15.62
C PRO A 369 10.47 -7.12 14.61
N LYS A 370 11.70 -7.26 15.12
CA LYS A 370 12.94 -7.17 14.33
C LYS A 370 12.97 -8.16 13.16
N ASN A 371 12.59 -9.41 13.41
CA ASN A 371 12.64 -10.46 12.38
C ASN A 371 11.59 -10.23 11.29
N ALA A 372 10.36 -9.90 11.69
CA ALA A 372 9.30 -9.61 10.73
C ALA A 372 9.61 -8.35 9.90
N LEU A 373 10.19 -7.30 10.52
CA LEU A 373 10.68 -6.12 9.80
C LEU A 373 11.83 -6.43 8.84
N ALA A 374 12.76 -7.30 9.24
CA ALA A 374 13.83 -7.76 8.36
C ALA A 374 13.26 -8.52 7.16
N ALA A 375 12.27 -9.40 7.38
CA ALA A 375 11.60 -10.14 6.33
C ALA A 375 10.83 -9.23 5.36
N VAL A 376 10.17 -8.18 5.85
CA VAL A 376 9.49 -7.18 5.03
C VAL A 376 10.50 -6.43 4.14
N LYS A 377 11.66 -6.06 4.68
CA LYS A 377 12.73 -5.39 3.93
C LYS A 377 13.37 -6.32 2.89
N GLU A 378 13.62 -7.57 3.25
CA GLU A 378 14.16 -8.59 2.34
C GLU A 378 13.21 -8.86 1.17
N ALA A 379 11.90 -8.91 1.45
CA ALA A 379 10.85 -9.03 0.44
C ALA A 379 10.63 -7.73 -0.38
N GLN A 380 11.33 -6.64 -0.06
CA GLN A 380 11.25 -5.35 -0.74
C GLN A 380 9.81 -4.80 -0.85
N ILE A 381 9.01 -4.99 0.21
CA ILE A 381 7.64 -4.51 0.25
C ILE A 381 7.65 -2.98 0.36
N LYS A 382 7.04 -2.30 -0.62
CA LYS A 382 6.92 -0.84 -0.65
C LYS A 382 5.85 -0.42 0.36
N CYS A 383 6.26 0.32 1.37
CA CYS A 383 5.40 0.83 2.42
C CYS A 383 5.87 2.20 2.90
N ALA A 384 5.03 2.87 3.69
CA ALA A 384 5.39 4.14 4.31
C ALA A 384 6.63 3.97 5.17
N VAL A 385 7.57 4.90 5.04
CA VAL A 385 8.78 4.96 5.86
C VAL A 385 8.81 6.24 6.69
N ASN A 386 9.47 6.18 7.85
CA ASN A 386 9.73 7.35 8.69
C ASN A 386 10.99 8.11 8.24
N GLU A 387 11.34 9.18 8.96
CA GLU A 387 12.53 10.01 8.71
C GLU A 387 13.85 9.22 8.78
N GLN A 388 13.86 8.06 9.44
CA GLN A 388 15.00 7.14 9.54
C GLN A 388 14.97 6.03 8.48
N ASN A 389 14.14 6.19 7.45
CA ASN A 389 13.93 5.23 6.36
C ASN A 389 13.52 3.83 6.86
N GLN A 390 12.82 3.77 8.01
CA GLN A 390 12.26 2.53 8.56
C GLN A 390 10.76 2.44 8.26
N PRO A 391 10.23 1.24 7.98
CA PRO A 391 8.79 1.04 7.79
C PRO A 391 7.97 1.60 8.97
N VAL A 392 6.86 2.28 8.66
CA VAL A 392 5.89 2.72 9.65
C VAL A 392 5.00 1.55 10.04
N PHE A 393 5.00 1.20 11.32
CA PHE A 393 4.24 0.06 11.82
C PHE A 393 3.55 0.33 13.16
N PHE A 394 2.55 -0.49 13.46
CA PHE A 394 1.81 -0.50 14.74
C PHE A 394 1.72 -1.91 15.29
N LEU A 395 1.71 -2.05 16.62
CA LEU A 395 1.75 -3.33 17.32
C LEU A 395 0.42 -3.64 17.99
N PHE A 396 0.02 -4.90 17.93
CA PHE A 396 -1.21 -5.44 18.49
C PHE A 396 -0.95 -6.84 19.05
N ASP A 397 -1.54 -7.15 20.19
CA ASP A 397 -1.36 -8.43 20.87
C ASP A 397 -2.43 -9.48 20.47
N ASN A 398 -3.63 -9.01 20.10
CA ASN A 398 -4.84 -9.78 19.75
C ASN A 398 -5.58 -10.51 20.90
N CYS A 399 -5.09 -10.51 22.15
CA CYS A 399 -5.77 -11.22 23.26
C CYS A 399 -6.79 -10.37 24.05
N GLN A 400 -7.28 -9.25 23.51
CA GLN A 400 -8.14 -8.32 24.29
C GLN A 400 -9.53 -8.87 24.64
N SER A 401 -10.01 -9.87 23.90
CA SER A 401 -11.29 -10.54 24.13
C SER A 401 -11.16 -11.85 24.94
N GLU A 402 -9.93 -12.27 25.27
CA GLU A 402 -9.70 -13.51 26.01
C GLU A 402 -10.06 -13.33 27.48
N ALA A 403 -10.69 -14.36 28.07
CA ALA A 403 -11.06 -14.37 29.47
C ALA A 403 -9.79 -14.35 30.35
N ALA A 404 -9.75 -13.45 31.32
CA ALA A 404 -8.66 -13.40 32.31
C ALA A 404 -9.12 -13.95 33.66
N ASP A 405 -8.36 -14.93 34.16
CA ASP A 405 -8.37 -15.33 35.57
C ASP A 405 -7.51 -14.37 36.40
N GLU A 406 -7.68 -14.35 37.73
CA GLU A 406 -6.96 -13.42 38.65
C GLU A 406 -5.43 -13.46 38.48
N GLU A 407 -4.86 -14.61 38.09
CA GLU A 407 -3.42 -14.81 37.86
C GLU A 407 -2.91 -14.12 36.58
N TYR A 408 -3.79 -13.79 35.63
CA TYR A 408 -3.44 -13.27 34.30
C TYR A 408 -3.79 -11.79 34.09
N GLU A 409 -4.31 -11.10 35.12
CA GLU A 409 -4.74 -9.69 35.01
C GLU A 409 -3.61 -8.75 34.52
N THR A 410 -2.37 -8.99 34.96
CA THR A 410 -1.22 -8.16 34.57
C THR A 410 -0.87 -8.31 33.09
N ILE A 411 -0.99 -9.53 32.55
CA ILE A 411 -0.73 -9.82 31.13
C ILE A 411 -1.84 -9.21 30.26
N GLN A 412 -3.10 -9.34 30.70
CA GLN A 412 -4.24 -8.74 30.00
C GLN A 412 -4.16 -7.20 30.00
N GLU A 413 -3.68 -6.59 31.09
CA GLU A 413 -3.43 -5.14 31.15
C GLU A 413 -2.37 -4.69 30.13
N GLN A 414 -1.27 -5.42 30.03
CA GLN A 414 -0.22 -5.14 29.06
C GLN A 414 -0.74 -5.29 27.62
N SER A 415 -1.45 -6.38 27.32
CA SER A 415 -2.06 -6.63 26.01
C SER A 415 -3.06 -5.53 25.62
N TRP A 416 -3.89 -5.08 26.57
CA TRP A 416 -4.84 -3.98 26.36
C TRP A 416 -4.10 -2.67 26.05
N ASN A 417 -3.15 -2.28 26.92
CA ASN A 417 -2.41 -1.03 26.77
C ASN A 417 -1.60 -0.99 25.47
N LEU A 418 -1.01 -2.13 25.06
CA LEU A 418 -0.29 -2.24 23.80
C LEU A 418 -1.20 -1.96 22.60
N SER A 419 -2.33 -2.67 22.49
CA SER A 419 -3.25 -2.51 21.37
C SER A 419 -3.91 -1.14 21.33
N ILE A 420 -4.25 -0.55 22.49
CA ILE A 420 -4.76 0.82 22.57
C ILE A 420 -3.69 1.83 22.12
N GLY A 421 -2.43 1.61 22.51
CA GLY A 421 -1.29 2.41 22.03
C GLY A 421 -1.12 2.30 20.52
N GLY A 422 -1.19 1.08 19.98
CA GLY A 422 -1.13 0.80 18.55
C GLY A 422 -2.24 1.49 17.76
N ILE A 423 -3.50 1.36 18.20
CA ILE A 423 -4.65 2.02 17.56
C ILE A 423 -4.56 3.54 17.64
N THR A 424 -4.18 4.08 18.80
CA THR A 424 -3.97 5.52 18.97
C THR A 424 -2.92 6.04 17.99
N GLY A 425 -1.80 5.30 17.85
CA GLY A 425 -0.76 5.60 16.87
C GLY A 425 -1.28 5.57 15.43
N LEU A 426 -2.06 4.53 15.09
CA LEU A 426 -2.64 4.35 13.77
C LEU A 426 -3.56 5.52 13.40
N PHE A 427 -4.55 5.86 14.23
CA PHE A 427 -5.44 6.99 13.93
C PHE A 427 -4.69 8.33 13.89
N ASN A 428 -3.68 8.53 14.75
CA ASN A 428 -2.83 9.72 14.68
C ASN A 428 -2.04 9.81 13.38
N CYS A 429 -1.68 8.68 12.79
CA CYS A 429 -1.08 8.61 11.46
C CYS A 429 -2.11 8.97 10.38
N LEU A 430 -3.31 8.39 10.44
CA LEU A 430 -4.40 8.63 9.48
C LEU A 430 -4.88 10.09 9.46
N ASP A 431 -4.85 10.80 10.59
CA ASP A 431 -5.20 12.23 10.65
C ASP A 431 -4.11 13.15 10.10
N LYS A 432 -2.86 12.69 10.09
CA LYS A 432 -1.73 13.46 9.53
C LYS A 432 -1.59 13.22 8.03
N LYS A 433 -2.01 12.06 7.54
CA LYS A 433 -1.92 11.68 6.12
C LYS A 433 -3.14 12.17 5.36
N CYS A 434 -2.91 12.55 4.10
CA CYS A 434 -3.99 12.86 3.17
C CYS A 434 -4.60 11.55 2.65
N SER A 435 -5.90 11.56 2.38
CA SER A 435 -6.56 10.51 1.65
C SER A 435 -6.05 10.48 0.20
N ILE A 436 -5.94 9.28 -0.37
CA ILE A 436 -5.44 9.09 -1.73
C ILE A 436 -6.59 8.70 -2.63
N SER A 437 -6.77 9.46 -3.71
CA SER A 437 -7.74 9.14 -4.75
C SER A 437 -7.33 7.86 -5.49
N LEU A 438 -8.28 6.96 -5.71
CA LEU A 438 -8.04 5.74 -6.50
C LEU A 438 -7.93 5.97 -8.01
N LYS A 439 -7.82 7.22 -8.47
CA LYS A 439 -7.69 7.54 -9.90
C LYS A 439 -6.45 6.91 -10.53
N LEU A 440 -5.27 7.08 -9.93
CA LEU A 440 -4.03 6.51 -10.49
C LEU A 440 -4.05 4.98 -10.48
N THR A 441 -4.61 4.38 -9.42
CA THR A 441 -4.90 2.94 -9.32
C THR A 441 -5.79 2.47 -10.48
N ARG A 442 -6.87 3.19 -10.80
CA ARG A 442 -7.71 2.87 -11.96
C ARG A 442 -6.94 2.97 -13.28
N ASP A 443 -6.13 4.00 -13.45
CA ASP A 443 -5.29 4.16 -14.65
C ASP A 443 -4.29 2.99 -14.79
N VAL A 444 -3.70 2.51 -13.68
CA VAL A 444 -2.84 1.31 -13.64
C VAL A 444 -3.61 0.08 -14.11
N LEU A 445 -4.78 -0.17 -13.52
CA LEU A 445 -5.60 -1.35 -13.82
C LEU A 445 -6.04 -1.37 -15.30
N GLN A 446 -6.55 -0.24 -15.81
CA GLN A 446 -6.91 -0.08 -17.22
C GLN A 446 -5.71 -0.31 -18.16
N LYS A 447 -4.52 0.18 -17.79
CA LYS A 447 -3.31 -0.05 -18.58
C LYS A 447 -2.83 -1.48 -18.56
N ARG A 448 -3.03 -2.22 -17.47
CA ARG A 448 -2.74 -3.67 -17.41
C ARG A 448 -3.69 -4.46 -18.31
N GLU A 449 -4.98 -4.17 -18.24
CA GLU A 449 -5.99 -4.79 -19.11
C GLU A 449 -5.69 -4.52 -20.60
N GLN A 450 -5.31 -3.28 -20.94
CA GLN A 450 -4.88 -2.92 -22.28
C GLN A 450 -3.62 -3.68 -22.72
N LEU A 451 -2.64 -3.85 -21.82
CA LEU A 451 -1.43 -4.61 -22.10
C LEU A 451 -1.74 -6.08 -22.40
N GLU A 452 -2.50 -6.74 -21.52
CA GLU A 452 -2.93 -8.15 -21.68
C GLU A 452 -3.68 -8.35 -23.01
N THR A 453 -4.61 -7.44 -23.32
CA THR A 453 -5.35 -7.46 -24.59
C THR A 453 -4.39 -7.33 -25.79
N ASN A 454 -3.47 -6.37 -25.75
CA ASN A 454 -2.50 -6.16 -26.85
C ASN A 454 -1.62 -7.39 -27.06
N ILE A 455 -1.20 -8.07 -26.00
CA ILE A 455 -0.39 -9.29 -26.09
C ILE A 455 -1.21 -10.44 -26.66
N SER A 456 -2.44 -10.66 -26.17
CA SER A 456 -3.30 -11.72 -26.68
C SER A 456 -3.56 -11.55 -28.18
N ASN A 457 -3.85 -10.33 -28.61
CA ASN A 457 -4.02 -10.00 -30.02
C ASN A 457 -2.73 -10.23 -30.82
N LEU A 458 -1.58 -9.81 -30.28
CA LEU A 458 -0.28 -10.02 -30.92
C LEU A 458 0.01 -11.52 -31.12
N GLN A 459 -0.26 -12.35 -30.11
CA GLN A 459 -0.12 -13.81 -30.21
C GLN A 459 -1.02 -14.39 -31.31
N SER A 460 -2.28 -13.94 -31.37
CA SER A 460 -3.22 -14.35 -32.42
C SER A 460 -2.72 -13.96 -33.82
N ARG A 461 -2.22 -12.74 -34.02
CA ARG A 461 -1.65 -12.30 -35.31
C ARG A 461 -0.40 -13.05 -35.71
N VAL A 462 0.50 -13.35 -34.76
CA VAL A 462 1.69 -14.17 -35.03
C VAL A 462 1.31 -15.58 -35.45
N GLN A 463 0.27 -16.16 -34.84
CA GLN A 463 -0.24 -17.48 -35.25
C GLN A 463 -0.87 -17.44 -36.65
N GLU A 464 -1.65 -16.40 -36.96
CA GLU A 464 -2.26 -16.20 -38.28
C GLU A 464 -1.19 -16.04 -39.38
N MET A 465 -0.13 -15.27 -39.11
CA MET A 465 1.01 -15.12 -40.02
C MET A 465 1.69 -16.45 -40.31
N LYS A 466 2.01 -17.26 -39.28
CA LYS A 466 2.62 -18.58 -39.45
C LYS A 466 1.77 -19.50 -40.34
N GLN A 467 0.45 -19.41 -40.22
CA GLN A 467 -0.48 -20.18 -41.05
C GLN A 467 -0.46 -19.71 -42.51
N LYS A 468 -0.54 -18.39 -42.75
CA LYS A 468 -0.47 -17.82 -44.11
C LYS A 468 0.88 -18.05 -44.79
N GLU A 469 1.99 -18.03 -44.03
CA GLU A 469 3.32 -18.39 -44.53
C GLU A 469 3.38 -19.86 -44.98
N ASN A 470 2.76 -20.77 -44.22
CA ASN A 470 2.66 -22.18 -44.61
C ASN A 470 1.79 -22.36 -45.86
N GLU A 471 0.63 -21.70 -45.94
CA GLU A 471 -0.25 -21.73 -47.11
C GLU A 471 0.48 -21.19 -48.36
N LEU A 472 1.19 -20.07 -48.22
CA LEU A 472 2.00 -19.49 -49.29
C LEU A 472 3.08 -20.46 -49.76
N LYS A 473 3.80 -21.09 -48.83
CA LYS A 473 4.85 -22.07 -49.14
C LYS A 473 4.28 -23.29 -49.88
N GLN A 474 3.19 -23.88 -49.39
CA GLN A 474 2.52 -25.01 -50.05
C GLN A 474 2.03 -24.64 -51.45
N THR A 475 1.45 -23.43 -51.59
CA THR A 475 0.98 -22.91 -52.88
C THR A 475 2.14 -22.73 -53.86
N GLN A 476 3.24 -22.09 -53.44
CA GLN A 476 4.43 -21.88 -54.27
C GLN A 476 5.11 -23.20 -54.67
N GLU A 477 5.23 -24.17 -53.76
CA GLU A 477 5.78 -25.50 -54.05
C GLU A 477 4.92 -26.27 -55.05
N THR A 478 3.60 -26.21 -54.90
CA THR A 478 2.65 -26.84 -55.82
C THR A 478 2.73 -26.21 -57.21
N LEU A 479 2.73 -24.87 -57.28
CA LEU A 479 2.90 -24.13 -58.54
C LEU A 479 4.22 -24.49 -59.24
N LYS A 480 5.32 -24.70 -58.48
CA LYS A 480 6.62 -25.15 -59.03
C LYS A 480 6.58 -26.58 -59.56
N LYS A 481 6.00 -27.52 -58.81
CA LYS A 481 5.89 -28.94 -59.21
C LYS A 481 5.02 -29.13 -60.46
N ASN A 482 4.00 -28.29 -60.62
CA ASN A 482 3.01 -28.41 -61.69
C ASN A 482 3.19 -27.39 -62.83
N GLN A 483 4.39 -26.79 -62.98
CA GLN A 483 4.68 -25.77 -64.00
C GLN A 483 4.34 -26.21 -65.43
N GLU A 484 4.45 -27.50 -65.77
CA GLU A 484 4.08 -28.02 -67.10
C GLU A 484 2.58 -28.20 -67.31
N TYR A 485 1.80 -28.48 -66.25
CA TYR A 485 0.35 -28.60 -66.32
C TYR A 485 -0.34 -27.24 -66.42
N VAL A 486 0.20 -26.25 -65.69
CA VAL A 486 -0.21 -24.83 -65.76
C VAL A 486 0.06 -24.23 -67.15
N LYS A 487 1.15 -24.63 -67.82
CA LYS A 487 1.45 -24.22 -69.21
C LYS A 487 0.50 -24.83 -70.24
N ASN A 488 -0.07 -26.00 -69.94
CA ASN A 488 -0.90 -26.79 -70.85
C ASN A 488 -2.42 -26.67 -70.56
N ASP A 489 -2.83 -25.74 -69.69
CA ASP A 489 -4.23 -25.44 -69.32
C ASP A 489 -5.04 -26.68 -68.92
N LYS A 490 -4.39 -27.62 -68.23
CA LYS A 490 -5.04 -28.80 -67.66
C LYS A 490 -5.45 -28.51 -66.22
N ASN A 491 -6.74 -28.66 -65.90
CA ASN A 491 -7.23 -28.63 -64.53
C ASN A 491 -6.46 -29.68 -63.70
N PHE A 492 -5.84 -29.22 -62.61
CA PHE A 492 -5.21 -30.09 -61.63
C PHE A 492 -5.82 -29.84 -60.26
N GLU A 493 -6.00 -30.90 -59.48
CA GLU A 493 -6.40 -30.81 -58.08
C GLU A 493 -5.16 -30.80 -57.20
N TYR A 494 -5.17 -29.97 -56.17
CA TYR A 494 -4.17 -30.02 -55.12
C TYR A 494 -4.82 -29.84 -53.75
N GLU A 495 -4.25 -30.51 -52.76
CA GLU A 495 -4.66 -30.35 -51.36
C GLU A 495 -3.82 -29.25 -50.73
N VAL A 496 -4.50 -28.27 -50.16
CA VAL A 496 -3.88 -27.23 -49.34
C VAL A 496 -4.50 -27.26 -47.95
N GLU A 497 -3.69 -27.06 -46.93
CA GLU A 497 -4.19 -26.87 -45.57
C GLU A 497 -4.69 -25.44 -45.43
N VAL A 498 -6.00 -25.28 -45.34
CA VAL A 498 -6.66 -23.98 -45.19
C VAL A 498 -7.08 -23.79 -43.74
N ALA A 499 -6.79 -22.60 -43.22
CA ALA A 499 -7.26 -22.17 -41.91
C ALA A 499 -8.76 -21.81 -41.96
N TYR A 500 -9.52 -22.30 -41.00
CA TYR A 500 -10.91 -21.89 -40.77
C TYR A 500 -11.11 -21.62 -39.28
N LYS A 501 -12.12 -20.83 -38.94
CA LYS A 501 -12.42 -20.46 -37.56
C LYS A 501 -13.57 -21.30 -37.04
N GLU A 502 -13.34 -22.04 -35.95
CA GLU A 502 -14.37 -22.79 -35.25
C GLU A 502 -14.71 -22.11 -33.93
N ARG A 503 -15.98 -22.17 -33.50
CA ARG A 503 -16.38 -21.70 -32.18
C ARG A 503 -16.25 -22.81 -31.15
N ILE A 504 -15.30 -22.66 -30.23
CA ILE A 504 -15.08 -23.59 -29.12
C ILE A 504 -15.57 -22.99 -27.81
N ASP A 505 -15.98 -23.83 -26.87
CA ASP A 505 -16.36 -23.41 -25.52
C ASP A 505 -15.15 -22.89 -24.74
N ILE A 506 -15.37 -21.82 -23.98
CA ILE A 506 -14.33 -21.25 -23.12
C ILE A 506 -14.10 -22.20 -21.95
N ASP A 507 -12.82 -22.43 -21.65
CA ASP A 507 -12.40 -23.07 -20.42
C ASP A 507 -12.89 -22.24 -19.21
N SER A 508 -13.81 -22.81 -18.44
CA SER A 508 -14.44 -22.14 -17.29
C SER A 508 -13.44 -21.72 -16.20
N SER A 509 -12.22 -22.28 -16.19
CA SER A 509 -11.13 -21.86 -15.31
C SER A 509 -10.41 -20.57 -15.78
N LYS A 510 -10.57 -20.20 -17.06
CA LYS A 510 -9.91 -19.03 -17.67
C LYS A 510 -10.82 -17.81 -17.72
N ALA A 511 -12.06 -17.97 -18.19
CA ALA A 511 -13.06 -16.90 -18.23
C ALA A 511 -14.48 -17.47 -18.38
N LYS A 512 -15.51 -16.69 -18.00
CA LYS A 512 -16.92 -17.08 -18.20
C LYS A 512 -17.50 -16.67 -19.56
N MET A 513 -17.02 -15.55 -20.10
CA MET A 513 -17.54 -14.91 -21.31
C MET A 513 -16.39 -14.23 -22.05
N ALA A 514 -16.44 -14.23 -23.38
CA ALA A 514 -15.59 -13.46 -24.27
C ALA A 514 -16.45 -12.49 -25.09
N MET A 515 -15.85 -11.38 -25.52
CA MET A 515 -16.45 -10.51 -26.52
C MET A 515 -15.86 -10.82 -27.89
N CYS A 516 -16.71 -11.23 -28.81
CA CYS A 516 -16.30 -11.63 -30.14
C CYS A 516 -16.99 -10.78 -31.20
N CYS A 517 -16.25 -10.37 -32.23
CA CYS A 517 -16.82 -9.76 -33.42
C CYS A 517 -17.42 -10.86 -34.30
N THR A 518 -18.69 -10.73 -34.67
CA THR A 518 -19.35 -11.71 -35.55
C THR A 518 -19.09 -11.45 -37.03
N VAL A 519 -18.53 -10.28 -37.38
CA VAL A 519 -18.18 -9.92 -38.76
C VAL A 519 -16.75 -10.36 -39.08
N CYS A 520 -15.80 -10.09 -38.19
CA CYS A 520 -14.41 -10.49 -38.36
C CYS A 520 -14.14 -11.90 -37.85
N GLU A 521 -15.07 -12.49 -37.09
CA GLU A 521 -14.90 -13.76 -36.39
C GLU A 521 -13.65 -13.74 -35.48
N GLU A 522 -13.53 -12.71 -34.66
CA GLU A 522 -12.34 -12.45 -33.85
C GLU A 522 -12.70 -12.28 -32.38
N ASN A 523 -11.86 -12.80 -31.50
CA ASN A 523 -11.99 -12.63 -30.05
C ASN A 523 -11.42 -11.27 -29.67
N CYS A 524 -12.28 -10.27 -29.60
CA CYS A 524 -11.86 -8.87 -29.45
C CYS A 524 -11.49 -8.53 -28.02
N HIS A 525 -12.11 -9.19 -27.05
CA HIS A 525 -11.74 -9.07 -25.65
C HIS A 525 -11.90 -10.43 -24.96
N TYR A 526 -10.76 -11.08 -24.73
CA TYR A 526 -10.62 -12.36 -24.05
C TYR A 526 -9.19 -12.50 -23.50
N PRO A 527 -9.01 -13.06 -22.29
CA PRO A 527 -10.05 -13.34 -21.29
C PRO A 527 -10.59 -12.04 -20.67
N GLY A 528 -11.84 -12.02 -20.18
CA GLY A 528 -12.26 -10.96 -19.24
C GLY A 528 -13.36 -9.98 -19.67
N CYS A 529 -14.06 -10.16 -20.80
CA CYS A 529 -15.25 -9.35 -21.10
C CYS A 529 -16.53 -9.91 -20.45
N TRP A 530 -16.53 -10.09 -19.13
CA TRP A 530 -17.63 -10.73 -18.39
C TRP A 530 -18.68 -9.75 -17.85
N TRP A 531 -18.31 -8.53 -17.48
CA TRP A 531 -19.13 -7.68 -16.61
C TRP A 531 -19.86 -6.51 -17.30
N VAL A 532 -19.32 -6.02 -18.43
CA VAL A 532 -19.93 -4.89 -19.17
C VAL A 532 -21.28 -5.26 -19.78
N SER A 533 -22.39 -4.71 -19.29
CA SER A 533 -23.72 -4.97 -19.87
C SER A 533 -23.89 -4.33 -21.26
N ASP A 534 -23.37 -3.11 -21.44
CA ASP A 534 -23.31 -2.42 -22.73
C ASP A 534 -21.92 -2.56 -23.38
N LEU A 535 -21.87 -3.30 -24.47
CA LEU A 535 -20.63 -3.56 -25.23
C LEU A 535 -19.88 -2.29 -25.66
N SER A 536 -20.55 -1.13 -25.77
CA SER A 536 -19.91 0.15 -26.09
C SER A 536 -18.95 0.64 -24.99
N TRP A 537 -19.11 0.18 -23.75
CA TRP A 537 -18.27 0.54 -22.60
C TRP A 537 -17.10 -0.43 -22.38
N CYS A 538 -16.96 -1.43 -23.25
CA CYS A 538 -15.83 -2.33 -23.17
C CYS A 538 -14.50 -1.57 -23.35
N SER A 539 -13.46 -1.93 -22.60
CA SER A 539 -12.11 -1.34 -22.64
C SER A 539 -11.49 -1.27 -24.04
N VAL A 540 -11.88 -2.20 -24.92
CA VAL A 540 -11.43 -2.29 -26.32
C VAL A 540 -12.26 -1.45 -27.30
N MET A 541 -13.26 -0.70 -26.82
CA MET A 541 -14.09 0.18 -27.62
C MET A 541 -13.68 1.63 -27.45
N LYS A 542 -13.56 2.34 -28.58
CA LYS A 542 -13.32 3.78 -28.61
C LYS A 542 -14.29 4.42 -29.58
N ASN A 543 -15.06 5.39 -29.13
CA ASN A 543 -16.11 6.05 -29.92
C ASN A 543 -17.03 5.03 -30.62
N TYR A 544 -17.52 4.05 -29.86
CA TYR A 544 -18.39 2.95 -30.33
C TYR A 544 -17.76 1.98 -31.35
N HIS A 545 -16.47 2.09 -31.64
CA HIS A 545 -15.76 1.22 -32.58
C HIS A 545 -14.70 0.40 -31.87
N CYS A 546 -14.60 -0.86 -32.28
CA CYS A 546 -13.60 -1.76 -31.72
C CYS A 546 -12.21 -1.33 -32.17
N THR A 547 -11.27 -1.26 -31.24
CA THR A 547 -9.86 -1.01 -31.56
C THR A 547 -9.09 -2.28 -31.85
N VAL A 548 -9.73 -3.44 -31.73
CA VAL A 548 -9.10 -4.77 -31.81
C VAL A 548 -9.41 -5.50 -33.10
N CYS A 549 -10.68 -5.68 -33.48
CA CYS A 549 -10.98 -6.47 -34.68
C CYS A 549 -10.47 -5.80 -35.96
N THR A 550 -10.14 -6.64 -36.94
CA THR A 550 -9.55 -6.25 -38.24
C THR A 550 -10.26 -5.06 -38.88
N ASN A 551 -11.60 -5.08 -38.91
CA ASN A 551 -12.39 -4.04 -39.56
C ASN A 551 -12.80 -2.89 -38.64
N LYS A 552 -12.28 -2.85 -37.40
CA LYS A 552 -12.67 -1.90 -36.35
C LYS A 552 -14.18 -1.75 -36.22
N CYS A 553 -14.88 -2.89 -36.26
CA CYS A 553 -16.33 -2.91 -36.36
C CYS A 553 -16.99 -2.14 -35.21
N HIS A 554 -18.16 -1.58 -35.50
CA HIS A 554 -19.01 -0.96 -34.49
C HIS A 554 -19.37 -1.97 -33.38
N CYS A 555 -19.59 -1.48 -32.15
CA CYS A 555 -19.89 -2.32 -30.99
C CYS A 555 -21.11 -3.23 -31.19
N SER A 556 -22.08 -2.84 -32.02
CA SER A 556 -23.26 -3.65 -32.40
C SER A 556 -22.94 -4.92 -33.20
N LYS A 557 -21.73 -5.02 -33.77
CA LYS A 557 -21.24 -6.24 -34.45
C LYS A 557 -20.51 -7.20 -33.53
N HIS A 558 -20.51 -6.90 -32.23
CA HIS A 558 -19.88 -7.73 -31.23
C HIS A 558 -20.94 -8.37 -30.36
N ILE A 559 -20.62 -9.55 -29.85
CA ILE A 559 -21.47 -10.28 -28.92
C ILE A 559 -20.65 -10.74 -27.72
N LYS A 560 -21.33 -10.92 -26.60
CA LYS A 560 -20.81 -11.67 -25.46
C LYS A 560 -21.25 -13.13 -25.56
N THR A 561 -20.30 -14.04 -25.41
CA THR A 561 -20.54 -15.46 -25.60
C THR A 561 -19.60 -16.30 -24.74
N ALA A 562 -20.07 -17.48 -24.32
CA ALA A 562 -19.26 -18.50 -23.64
C ALA A 562 -18.33 -19.26 -24.62
N LYS A 563 -18.26 -18.82 -25.88
CA LYS A 563 -17.47 -19.45 -26.94
C LYS A 563 -16.49 -18.46 -27.56
N ILE A 564 -15.30 -18.91 -27.89
CA ILE A 564 -14.29 -18.15 -28.63
C ILE A 564 -14.06 -18.75 -30.02
N TYR A 565 -13.63 -17.93 -30.96
CA TYR A 565 -13.14 -18.39 -32.24
C TYR A 565 -11.72 -18.95 -32.08
N GLU A 566 -11.54 -20.21 -32.41
CA GLU A 566 -10.24 -20.86 -32.52
C GLU A 566 -9.95 -21.18 -33.98
N THR A 567 -8.76 -20.84 -34.43
CA THR A 567 -8.35 -21.14 -35.81
C THR A 567 -7.87 -22.58 -35.89
N LYS A 568 -8.56 -23.41 -36.67
CA LYS A 568 -8.20 -24.79 -36.98
C LYS A 568 -7.80 -24.91 -38.45
N THR A 569 -7.09 -25.97 -38.78
CA THR A 569 -6.72 -26.30 -40.17
C THR A 569 -7.56 -27.47 -40.66
N LYS A 570 -7.98 -27.40 -41.92
CA LYS A 570 -8.55 -28.54 -42.64
C LYS A 570 -7.82 -28.69 -43.97
N LYS A 571 -7.73 -29.92 -44.45
CA LYS A 571 -7.28 -30.18 -45.82
C LYS A 571 -8.45 -29.88 -46.76
N GLU A 572 -8.23 -28.94 -47.67
CA GLU A 572 -9.19 -28.59 -48.70
C GLU A 572 -8.60 -28.96 -50.05
N LYS A 573 -9.37 -29.70 -50.85
CA LYS A 573 -9.05 -29.91 -52.25
C LYS A 573 -9.45 -28.67 -53.01
N ARG A 574 -8.50 -28.05 -53.69
CA ARG A 574 -8.74 -26.92 -54.58
C ARG A 574 -8.49 -27.33 -56.02
N THR A 575 -9.32 -26.82 -56.90
CA THR A 575 -9.19 -27.01 -58.34
C THR A 575 -8.72 -25.72 -59.01
N ASP A 576 -8.18 -25.84 -60.22
CA ASP A 576 -7.89 -24.70 -61.09
C ASP A 576 -9.16 -23.88 -61.42
N GLU A 577 -10.34 -24.50 -61.44
CA GLU A 577 -11.62 -23.82 -61.65
C GLU A 577 -12.10 -23.02 -60.43
N ASP A 578 -11.83 -23.47 -59.21
CA ASP A 578 -12.12 -22.70 -57.99
C ASP A 578 -11.25 -21.43 -57.92
N LEU A 579 -10.01 -21.50 -58.44
CA LEU A 579 -9.14 -20.34 -58.65
C LEU A 579 -9.68 -19.38 -59.72
N LYS A 580 -10.36 -19.90 -60.75
CA LYS A 580 -10.99 -19.12 -61.84
C LYS A 580 -12.30 -18.44 -61.40
N LYS A 581 -13.07 -19.03 -60.48
CA LYS A 581 -14.43 -18.59 -60.11
C LYS A 581 -14.50 -17.42 -59.12
N GLU A 582 -13.45 -17.22 -58.31
CA GLU A 582 -13.41 -16.13 -57.33
C GLU A 582 -12.86 -14.78 -57.87
N TYR A 583 -12.19 -14.73 -59.03
CA TYR A 583 -11.56 -13.49 -59.53
C TYR A 583 -11.73 -13.29 -61.04
N ASN A 584 -12.35 -12.16 -61.40
CA ASN A 584 -12.64 -11.76 -62.79
C ASN A 584 -11.40 -11.79 -63.70
N GLU A 585 -11.61 -12.37 -64.87
CA GLU A 585 -10.64 -12.66 -65.93
C GLU A 585 -9.78 -11.46 -66.34
N LYS A 586 -8.48 -11.48 -66.00
CA LYS A 586 -7.33 -11.12 -66.86
C LYS A 586 -6.02 -11.09 -66.04
N ILE A 587 -5.03 -11.86 -66.51
CA ILE A 587 -3.61 -12.02 -66.10
C ILE A 587 -3.32 -13.26 -65.22
N GLY A 588 -2.51 -14.18 -65.77
CA GLY A 588 -1.58 -15.13 -65.10
C GLY A 588 -1.97 -15.70 -63.72
N HIS A 589 -2.79 -16.74 -63.72
CA HIS A 589 -3.60 -17.28 -62.63
C HIS A 589 -2.90 -17.75 -61.32
N GLY A 590 -1.65 -18.22 -61.33
CA GLY A 590 -0.93 -18.61 -60.09
C GLY A 590 -0.29 -17.43 -59.34
N VAL A 591 0.05 -16.35 -60.07
CA VAL A 591 0.75 -15.18 -59.54
C VAL A 591 -0.20 -14.31 -58.71
N SER A 592 -1.50 -14.29 -59.03
CA SER A 592 -2.51 -13.48 -58.33
C SER A 592 -2.82 -13.96 -56.90
N LEU A 593 -2.89 -15.28 -56.66
CA LEU A 593 -3.12 -15.83 -55.32
C LEU A 593 -1.88 -15.65 -54.43
N VAL A 594 -0.70 -15.94 -54.97
CA VAL A 594 0.60 -15.69 -54.30
C VAL A 594 0.71 -14.23 -53.91
N LYS A 595 0.39 -13.31 -54.84
CA LYS A 595 0.40 -11.87 -54.58
C LYS A 595 -0.60 -11.47 -53.48
N LYS A 596 -1.81 -12.03 -53.47
CA LYS A 596 -2.80 -11.75 -52.41
C LYS A 596 -2.32 -12.26 -51.05
N LEU A 597 -1.76 -13.46 -50.97
CA LEU A 597 -1.19 -14.00 -49.73
C LEU A 597 0.01 -13.16 -49.25
N GLU A 598 0.83 -12.68 -50.17
CA GLU A 598 1.92 -11.73 -49.88
C GLU A 598 1.38 -10.39 -49.38
N ASP A 599 0.34 -9.82 -50.01
CA ASP A 599 -0.31 -8.58 -49.59
C ASP A 599 -0.96 -8.72 -48.19
N ASP A 600 -1.63 -9.85 -47.94
CA ASP A 600 -2.21 -10.20 -46.64
C ASP A 600 -1.14 -10.34 -45.54
N LEU A 601 -0.01 -11.00 -45.85
CA LEU A 601 1.12 -11.11 -44.94
C LEU A 601 1.73 -9.73 -44.64
N GLN A 602 1.81 -8.83 -45.63
CA GLN A 602 2.25 -7.45 -45.41
C GLN A 602 1.30 -6.66 -44.50
N GLU A 603 -0.02 -6.85 -44.63
CA GLU A 603 -0.99 -6.24 -43.73
C GLU A 603 -0.83 -6.77 -42.29
N LEU A 604 -0.77 -8.08 -42.12
CA LEU A 604 -0.59 -8.71 -40.81
C LEU A 604 0.72 -8.25 -40.13
N GLU A 605 1.81 -8.14 -40.89
CA GLU A 605 3.07 -7.60 -40.40
C GLU A 605 2.93 -6.13 -39.96
N ARG A 606 2.15 -5.31 -40.68
CA ARG A 606 1.86 -3.93 -40.28
C ARG A 606 1.04 -3.87 -38.99
N GLU A 607 0.09 -4.76 -38.81
CA GLU A 607 -0.69 -4.88 -37.57
C GLU A 607 0.14 -5.37 -36.39
N LYS A 608 0.97 -6.41 -36.59
CA LYS A 608 1.97 -6.89 -35.62
C LYS A 608 2.81 -5.72 -35.11
N ARG A 609 3.32 -4.87 -36.01
CA ARG A 609 4.10 -3.67 -35.63
C ARG A 609 3.32 -2.69 -34.76
N LYS A 610 2.05 -2.45 -35.06
CA LYS A 610 1.19 -1.55 -34.26
C LYS A 610 0.96 -2.12 -32.86
N LEU A 611 0.65 -3.41 -32.75
CA LEU A 611 0.39 -4.10 -31.50
C LEU A 611 1.63 -4.15 -30.60
N VAL A 612 2.81 -4.45 -31.16
CA VAL A 612 4.08 -4.42 -30.41
C VAL A 612 4.36 -3.02 -29.85
N LYS A 613 4.19 -1.96 -30.66
CA LYS A 613 4.37 -0.58 -30.19
C LYS A 613 3.38 -0.21 -29.09
N ALA A 614 2.11 -0.61 -29.22
CA ALA A 614 1.07 -0.36 -28.22
C ALA A 614 1.34 -1.09 -26.90
N ALA A 615 1.79 -2.35 -26.97
CA ALA A 615 2.20 -3.13 -25.81
C ALA A 615 3.40 -2.49 -25.10
N PHE A 616 4.46 -2.14 -25.85
CA PHE A 616 5.65 -1.48 -25.30
C PHE A 616 5.31 -0.13 -24.62
N HIS A 617 4.47 0.68 -25.27
CA HIS A 617 3.99 1.94 -24.70
C HIS A 617 3.18 1.72 -23.40
N SER A 618 2.37 0.67 -23.35
CA SER A 618 1.62 0.31 -22.14
C SER A 618 2.56 -0.07 -21.00
N THR A 619 3.60 -0.87 -21.27
CA THR A 619 4.65 -1.21 -20.31
C THR A 619 5.39 0.04 -19.80
N GLY A 620 5.82 0.93 -20.69
CA GLY A 620 6.51 2.16 -20.30
C GLY A 620 5.61 3.15 -19.54
N THR A 621 4.30 3.09 -19.73
CA THR A 621 3.34 3.86 -18.92
C THR A 621 3.23 3.25 -17.52
N LEU A 622 3.03 1.93 -17.44
CA LEU A 622 2.97 1.19 -16.17
C LEU A 622 4.23 1.41 -15.33
N GLU A 623 5.41 1.46 -15.94
CA GLU A 623 6.67 1.81 -15.25
C GLU A 623 6.63 3.15 -14.51
N LYS A 624 5.86 4.11 -15.01
CA LYS A 624 5.76 5.45 -14.43
C LYS A 624 4.69 5.58 -13.36
N ILE A 625 3.57 4.86 -13.52
CA ILE A 625 2.36 5.05 -12.71
C ILE A 625 2.14 3.96 -11.67
N ALA A 626 2.58 2.72 -11.90
CA ALA A 626 2.31 1.61 -11.00
C ALA A 626 3.25 1.64 -9.79
N LEU A 627 2.72 1.28 -8.62
CA LEU A 627 3.53 1.11 -7.42
C LEU A 627 4.55 -0.02 -7.62
N ASN A 628 4.13 -1.13 -8.22
CA ASN A 628 4.99 -2.26 -8.51
C ASN A 628 4.84 -2.71 -9.97
N THR A 629 5.96 -2.61 -10.69
CA THR A 629 6.09 -2.90 -12.13
C THR A 629 6.66 -4.27 -12.38
N ASP A 630 7.29 -4.84 -11.34
CA ASP A 630 7.97 -6.13 -11.32
C ASP A 630 6.95 -7.27 -11.10
N SER A 631 5.75 -7.14 -11.68
CA SER A 631 4.63 -8.06 -11.48
C SER A 631 4.81 -9.34 -12.28
N LEU A 632 4.82 -10.50 -11.62
CA LEU A 632 4.87 -11.84 -12.24
C LEU A 632 3.79 -12.09 -13.31
N ILE A 633 2.68 -11.36 -13.28
CA ILE A 633 1.64 -11.40 -14.32
C ILE A 633 2.17 -10.77 -15.62
N THR A 634 2.89 -9.65 -15.51
CA THR A 634 3.56 -9.01 -16.65
C THR A 634 4.69 -9.89 -17.19
N PHE A 635 5.32 -10.73 -16.35
CA PHE A 635 6.37 -11.67 -16.77
C PHE A 635 5.91 -12.71 -17.79
N GLN A 636 4.68 -13.23 -17.67
CA GLN A 636 4.18 -14.24 -18.62
C GLN A 636 4.19 -13.75 -20.07
N HIS A 637 4.08 -12.44 -20.25
CA HIS A 637 3.94 -11.81 -21.55
C HIS A 637 5.19 -11.09 -22.04
N ILE A 638 6.10 -10.72 -21.14
CA ILE A 638 7.34 -10.01 -21.48
C ILE A 638 8.25 -10.86 -22.38
N ASP A 639 8.34 -12.17 -22.15
CA ASP A 639 9.21 -13.06 -22.95
C ASP A 639 8.84 -13.04 -24.44
N PHE A 640 7.55 -13.22 -24.72
CA PHE A 640 7.02 -13.13 -26.07
C PHE A 640 7.24 -11.75 -26.71
N LEU A 641 7.10 -10.67 -25.94
CA LEU A 641 7.35 -9.31 -26.44
C LEU A 641 8.83 -9.07 -26.75
N ILE A 642 9.74 -9.57 -25.90
CA ILE A 642 11.20 -9.47 -26.09
C ILE A 642 11.61 -10.19 -27.38
N GLU A 643 11.16 -11.42 -27.57
CA GLU A 643 11.44 -12.20 -28.78
C GLU A 643 10.95 -11.45 -30.03
N THR A 644 9.71 -10.96 -29.99
CA THR A 644 9.11 -10.22 -31.10
C THR A 644 9.85 -8.91 -31.41
N LEU A 645 10.40 -8.22 -30.41
CA LEU A 645 11.19 -7.00 -30.61
C LEU A 645 12.58 -7.29 -31.19
N LYS A 646 13.20 -8.41 -30.80
CA LYS A 646 14.50 -8.85 -31.35
C LYS A 646 14.38 -9.20 -32.83
N GLU A 647 13.33 -9.92 -33.23
CA GLU A 647 13.01 -10.21 -34.64
C GLU A 647 12.89 -8.93 -35.49
N ARG A 648 12.47 -7.82 -34.88
CA ARG A 648 12.22 -6.53 -35.55
C ARG A 648 13.43 -5.60 -35.59
N ASN A 649 14.61 -6.05 -35.15
CA ASN A 649 15.80 -5.21 -35.01
C ASN A 649 15.57 -3.95 -34.13
N GLU A 650 14.77 -4.08 -33.06
CA GLU A 650 14.60 -3.04 -32.03
C GLU A 650 15.32 -3.45 -30.72
N PRO A 651 16.66 -3.64 -30.71
CA PRO A 651 17.37 -4.23 -29.58
C PRO A 651 17.35 -3.37 -28.31
N GLU A 652 17.25 -2.04 -28.44
CA GLU A 652 17.18 -1.16 -27.28
C GLU A 652 15.86 -1.29 -26.51
N ASN A 653 14.74 -1.43 -27.24
CA ASN A 653 13.43 -1.69 -26.65
C ASN A 653 13.40 -3.08 -25.99
N ALA A 654 13.97 -4.10 -26.65
CA ALA A 654 14.11 -5.43 -26.07
C ALA A 654 14.95 -5.41 -24.78
N LYS A 655 16.08 -4.70 -24.77
CA LYS A 655 16.95 -4.56 -23.59
C LYS A 655 16.25 -3.88 -22.42
N THR A 656 15.39 -2.91 -22.70
CA THR A 656 14.56 -2.24 -21.67
C THR A 656 13.64 -3.24 -20.98
N LEU A 657 12.97 -4.11 -21.75
CA LEU A 657 12.12 -5.17 -21.20
C LEU A 657 12.92 -6.28 -20.50
N GLU A 658 14.12 -6.61 -20.99
CA GLU A 658 15.02 -7.54 -20.31
C GLU A 658 15.46 -7.00 -18.94
N ASN A 659 15.67 -5.69 -18.80
CA ASN A 659 15.98 -5.09 -17.51
C ASN A 659 14.78 -5.12 -16.54
N ILE A 660 13.56 -4.92 -17.04
CA ILE A 660 12.33 -5.14 -16.24
C ILE A 660 12.26 -6.60 -15.81
N LYS A 661 12.51 -7.53 -16.74
CA LYS A 661 12.52 -8.97 -16.47
C LYS A 661 13.52 -9.32 -15.37
N MET A 662 14.76 -8.88 -15.52
CA MET A 662 15.82 -9.14 -14.55
C MET A 662 15.47 -8.63 -13.14
N ARG A 663 14.73 -7.51 -13.03
CA ARG A 663 14.32 -6.95 -11.74
C ARG A 663 13.35 -7.86 -10.97
N ALA A 664 12.32 -8.43 -11.60
CA ALA A 664 11.49 -9.39 -10.86
C ALA A 664 12.02 -10.81 -10.83
N GLU A 665 12.94 -11.21 -11.72
CA GLU A 665 13.66 -12.48 -11.55
C GLU A 665 14.48 -12.53 -10.25
N LYS A 666 14.89 -11.36 -9.72
CA LYS A 666 15.54 -11.25 -8.40
C LYS A 666 14.60 -11.54 -7.22
N LYS A 667 13.27 -11.55 -7.41
CA LYS A 667 12.28 -11.90 -6.37
C LYS A 667 12.06 -13.42 -6.31
N GLN A 668 13.10 -14.16 -5.93
CA GLN A 668 13.13 -15.64 -6.01
C GLN A 668 11.95 -16.34 -5.30
N GLY A 669 11.49 -15.84 -4.15
CA GLY A 669 10.38 -16.44 -3.38
C GLY A 669 9.02 -16.39 -4.10
N ALA A 670 8.59 -15.19 -4.52
CA ALA A 670 7.35 -15.02 -5.28
C ALA A 670 7.38 -15.78 -6.62
N LEU A 671 8.55 -15.81 -7.26
CA LEU A 671 8.77 -16.48 -8.55
C LEU A 671 8.80 -18.01 -8.43
N GLY A 672 9.27 -18.55 -7.30
CA GLY A 672 9.21 -19.97 -6.96
C GLY A 672 7.78 -20.45 -6.78
N TYR A 673 6.97 -19.72 -5.98
CA TYR A 673 5.54 -19.98 -5.81
C TYR A 673 4.80 -19.90 -7.15
N PHE A 674 5.08 -18.85 -7.93
CA PHE A 674 4.48 -18.66 -9.24
C PHE A 674 4.80 -19.80 -10.21
N ARG A 675 6.07 -20.22 -10.32
CA ARG A 675 6.44 -21.33 -11.21
C ARG A 675 5.79 -22.66 -10.80
N TYR A 676 5.70 -22.93 -9.50
CA TYR A 676 5.10 -24.16 -8.99
C TYR A 676 3.60 -24.28 -9.29
N TYR A 677 2.85 -23.15 -9.23
CA TYR A 677 1.40 -23.15 -9.40
C TYR A 677 0.90 -22.66 -10.78
N PHE A 678 1.68 -21.87 -11.53
CA PHE A 678 1.25 -21.21 -12.77
C PHE A 678 1.94 -21.72 -14.06
N LYS A 679 3.00 -22.54 -13.98
CA LYS A 679 3.58 -23.24 -15.16
C LYS A 679 3.21 -24.72 -15.15
N LYS A 680 2.02 -25.04 -15.67
CA LYS A 680 1.73 -26.32 -16.33
C LYS A 680 1.35 -26.06 -17.77
#